data_AF-A0A937MZD1-F1
#
_entry.id   AF-A0A937MZD1-F1
#
_cell.length_a   1.000
_cell.length_b   1.000
_cell.length_c   1.000
_cell.angle_alpha   90.00
_cell.angle_beta   90.00
_cell.angle_gamma   90.00
#
_symmetry.space_group_name_H-M   'P 1'
#
loop_
_entity.id
_entity.type
_entity.pdbx_description
1 polymer ?
#
loop_
_entity_poly.entity_id
_entity_poly.type
_entity_poly.pdbx_seq_one_letter_code
_entity_poly.pdbx_strand_id
1 'polypeptide(L)'
;MRHTPAKSLVHSLAVVVLGLLANGAFADKPLLTVNAAFDVDSIASRDVDLRAVSRHGKYALRMAAGHQDKWPGITVKPSERIWDLSTFEYISMDVKNAGDHQARIGLRADSADAAGERETLQTVSELAPGEQQTLQLGLKRRMSTELSDKLFGMRGYPGGLNRDRGLDSKRIDQVLIFVSQPKENHLIEISDLRAGGSFDGGLWLTEDADKLFPMIDRFGQYTHKDWPGKTKSEADLQRRKQEEAIELTANPGSMDRTEYGGWAAGPQLDATGHFRVQKHEGKWWLVDPVGRLFWSHGIDCVRPTTAYTPITDRKFYFAELPANDWPLAEFYGRGNWAPHGYYQGKGRYETYNFTGSNLYRKYGPGWRAEFNDLCHRRLRSWGLNTIANWSDRDVFRLRRTPYVVTVGSGRKSIEGSTGYWGKFPDPFDPDFTATTRRNVSRSKDDISTPWCLGVFIDNELAWGNNGTSLAVATLASPRDQAAKQVFAEDLKRKYGTVEKLNDVWGTEHASWDALLDSQTPPNEERAREDLTAFYTRIAEKYFEVCCGAVKEVAPKKLYLGCRFAWVNERAVRAAANRCDVIGFNKYSYSVADFSLPDGVDSPAIIGEFHFGALDRGMFHTGLRATKNQAERAEAYKSYVRGALKNSWLVGTHWFQFGDQATTGRGDGENYQIGFLDVCDTPYPEIIAASREIGAEMYQTRLVR
;
A
#
# COMPACT_ATOMS: atom_id res chain seq x y z
N MET A 1 -33.39 -27.94 -72.84
CA MET A 1 -33.52 -26.57 -72.29
C MET A 1 -33.65 -26.71 -70.78
N ARG A 2 -32.58 -26.44 -70.01
CA ARG A 2 -32.41 -25.24 -69.14
C ARG A 2 -33.63 -25.03 -68.21
N HIS A 3 -33.60 -25.03 -66.88
CA HIS A 3 -32.63 -24.53 -65.89
C HIS A 3 -32.98 -25.09 -64.48
N THR A 4 -31.97 -25.36 -63.64
CA THR A 4 -31.99 -25.15 -62.16
C THR A 4 -31.56 -23.69 -61.86
N PRO A 5 -31.61 -23.12 -60.62
CA PRO A 5 -31.99 -23.61 -59.28
C PRO A 5 -32.95 -22.62 -58.51
N ALA A 6 -33.38 -22.83 -57.25
CA ALA A 6 -32.72 -22.33 -56.03
C ALA A 6 -33.54 -22.64 -54.75
N LYS A 7 -32.81 -22.91 -53.66
CA LYS A 7 -33.31 -23.06 -52.27
C LYS A 7 -33.63 -21.69 -51.66
N SER A 8 -34.71 -21.54 -50.89
CA SER A 8 -34.85 -20.43 -49.94
C SER A 8 -34.99 -20.95 -48.51
N LEU A 9 -34.13 -20.41 -47.64
CA LEU A 9 -34.09 -20.59 -46.21
C LEU A 9 -35.15 -19.69 -45.57
N VAL A 10 -36.00 -20.24 -44.72
CA VAL A 10 -36.88 -19.46 -43.84
C VAL A 10 -36.04 -18.94 -42.68
N HIS A 11 -35.75 -17.64 -42.66
CA HIS A 11 -35.19 -16.94 -41.49
C HIS A 11 -36.34 -16.43 -40.62
N SER A 12 -36.41 -16.92 -39.39
CA SER A 12 -37.21 -16.35 -38.31
C SER A 12 -36.65 -14.98 -37.93
N LEU A 13 -37.50 -13.97 -37.99
CA LEU A 13 -37.21 -12.59 -37.62
C LEU A 13 -37.08 -12.50 -36.08
N ALA A 14 -35.86 -12.56 -35.56
CA ALA A 14 -35.58 -12.17 -34.18
C ALA A 14 -35.47 -10.64 -34.13
N VAL A 15 -36.44 -9.99 -33.49
CA VAL A 15 -36.37 -8.56 -33.15
C VAL A 15 -35.30 -8.40 -32.07
N VAL A 16 -34.08 -8.06 -32.50
CA VAL A 16 -33.02 -7.59 -31.62
C VAL A 16 -33.35 -6.15 -31.26
N VAL A 17 -33.85 -5.93 -30.04
CA VAL A 17 -33.85 -4.61 -29.42
C VAL A 17 -32.40 -4.30 -29.04
N LEU A 18 -31.67 -3.70 -29.97
CA LEU A 18 -30.40 -3.03 -29.70
C LEU A 18 -30.71 -1.82 -28.82
N GLY A 19 -30.59 -2.01 -27.51
CA GLY A 19 -30.43 -0.89 -26.58
C GLY A 19 -29.12 -0.19 -26.90
N LEU A 20 -29.18 0.81 -27.78
CA LEU A 20 -28.17 1.85 -27.90
C LEU A 20 -28.14 2.59 -26.56
N LEU A 21 -27.30 2.12 -25.64
CA LEU A 21 -26.79 2.97 -24.57
C LEU A 21 -25.97 4.05 -25.26
N ALA A 22 -26.59 5.22 -25.44
CA ALA A 22 -25.90 6.45 -25.77
C ALA A 22 -24.96 6.77 -24.60
N ASN A 23 -23.73 6.25 -24.63
CA ASN A 23 -22.61 6.85 -23.93
C ASN A 23 -22.33 8.18 -24.64
N GLY A 24 -23.09 9.21 -24.29
CA GLY A 24 -22.67 10.58 -24.55
C GLY A 24 -21.39 10.80 -23.77
N ALA A 25 -20.24 10.71 -24.43
CA ALA A 25 -19.00 11.20 -23.86
C ALA A 25 -19.23 12.69 -23.56
N PHE A 26 -19.26 13.06 -22.28
CA PHE A 26 -19.19 14.47 -21.91
C PHE A 26 -17.92 15.03 -22.55
N ALA A 27 -18.07 16.10 -23.33
CA ALA A 27 -16.92 16.77 -23.92
C ALA A 27 -16.06 17.37 -22.81
N ASP A 28 -14.74 17.16 -22.88
CA ASP A 28 -13.79 17.82 -21.97
C ASP A 28 -14.01 19.34 -22.00
N LYS A 29 -13.90 20.00 -20.84
CA LYS A 29 -14.03 21.45 -20.69
C LYS A 29 -12.64 22.09 -20.63
N PRO A 30 -12.19 22.82 -21.66
CA PRO A 30 -10.92 23.54 -21.61
C PRO A 30 -10.93 24.56 -20.47
N LEU A 31 -9.88 24.56 -19.65
CA LEU A 31 -9.67 25.55 -18.58
C LEU A 31 -8.62 26.60 -18.98
N LEU A 32 -7.72 26.24 -19.90
CA LEU A 32 -6.80 27.17 -20.55
C LEU A 32 -6.59 26.76 -22.02
N THR A 33 -6.81 27.70 -22.94
CA THR A 33 -6.56 27.50 -24.37
C THR A 33 -5.41 28.41 -24.81
N VAL A 34 -4.28 27.82 -25.17
CA VAL A 34 -3.12 28.55 -25.73
C VAL A 34 -3.18 28.51 -27.24
N ASN A 35 -2.99 29.65 -27.90
CA ASN A 35 -2.97 29.79 -29.36
C ASN A 35 -1.98 30.89 -29.80
N ALA A 36 -1.93 31.19 -31.10
CA ALA A 36 -1.00 32.18 -31.67
C ALA A 36 -1.14 33.59 -31.08
N ALA A 37 -2.33 33.96 -30.63
CA ALA A 37 -2.66 35.28 -30.10
C ALA A 37 -2.78 35.26 -28.56
N PHE A 38 -2.29 34.21 -27.90
CA PHE A 38 -2.39 34.09 -26.44
C PHE A 38 -1.49 35.13 -25.75
N ASP A 39 -2.11 35.99 -24.95
CA ASP A 39 -1.42 36.99 -24.15
C ASP A 39 -0.93 36.36 -22.83
N VAL A 40 0.39 36.18 -22.70
CA VAL A 40 0.99 35.58 -21.52
C VAL A 40 0.92 36.47 -20.28
N ASP A 41 0.80 37.79 -20.46
CA ASP A 41 0.72 38.76 -19.35
C ASP A 41 -0.67 38.73 -18.68
N SER A 42 -1.66 38.09 -19.32
CA SER A 42 -2.99 37.85 -18.74
C SER A 42 -2.99 36.80 -17.62
N ILE A 43 -1.91 36.02 -17.48
CA ILE A 43 -1.78 34.99 -16.45
C ILE A 43 -0.94 35.51 -15.29
N ALA A 44 -1.46 35.38 -14.07
CA ALA A 44 -0.69 35.65 -12.87
C ALA A 44 0.45 34.63 -12.73
N SER A 45 1.70 35.11 -12.72
CA SER A 45 2.90 34.30 -12.54
C SER A 45 3.66 34.69 -11.27
N ARG A 46 4.51 33.79 -10.79
CA ARG A 46 5.40 34.03 -9.66
C ARG A 46 6.70 33.30 -9.89
N ASP A 47 7.81 34.04 -9.96
CA ASP A 47 9.15 33.49 -10.19
C ASP A 47 9.22 32.59 -11.45
N VAL A 48 8.54 33.02 -12.52
CA VAL A 48 8.48 32.35 -13.83
C VAL A 48 8.43 33.37 -14.96
N ASP A 49 9.24 33.16 -16.00
CA ASP A 49 9.08 33.82 -17.30
C ASP A 49 8.23 32.96 -18.25
N LEU A 50 7.21 33.56 -18.87
CA LEU A 50 6.24 32.86 -19.72
C LEU A 50 6.41 33.18 -21.20
N ARG A 51 6.24 32.16 -22.04
CA ARG A 51 6.17 32.31 -23.51
C ARG A 51 5.19 31.32 -24.13
N ALA A 52 4.35 31.78 -25.05
CA ALA A 52 3.60 30.87 -25.92
C ALA A 52 4.57 30.28 -26.98
N VAL A 53 4.58 28.97 -27.13
CA VAL A 53 5.39 28.25 -28.13
C VAL A 53 4.52 27.36 -28.99
N SER A 54 4.93 27.11 -30.23
CA SER A 54 4.22 26.23 -31.16
C SER A 54 5.17 25.19 -31.74
N ARG A 55 4.70 23.94 -31.85
CA ARG A 55 5.37 22.88 -32.61
C ARG A 55 4.33 22.13 -33.42
N HIS A 56 4.54 22.03 -34.74
CA HIS A 56 3.64 21.34 -35.67
C HIS A 56 2.16 21.76 -35.52
N GLY A 57 1.90 23.05 -35.28
CA GLY A 57 0.56 23.60 -35.12
C GLY A 57 -0.09 23.38 -33.74
N LYS A 58 0.58 22.70 -32.81
CA LYS A 58 0.15 22.59 -31.41
C LYS A 58 0.82 23.67 -30.57
N TYR A 59 0.03 24.40 -29.79
CA TYR A 59 0.51 25.46 -28.91
C TYR A 59 0.67 24.96 -27.47
N ALA A 60 1.70 25.46 -26.80
CA ALA A 60 1.96 25.21 -25.38
C ALA A 60 2.43 26.50 -24.72
N LEU A 61 2.23 26.62 -23.41
CA LEU A 61 2.82 27.67 -22.60
C LEU A 61 4.14 27.15 -22.03
N ARG A 62 5.25 27.80 -22.37
CA ARG A 62 6.56 27.51 -21.81
C ARG A 62 6.79 28.39 -20.57
N MET A 63 7.10 27.74 -19.46
CA MET A 63 7.40 28.31 -18.16
C MET A 63 8.89 28.12 -17.86
N ALA A 64 9.66 29.20 -17.84
CA ALA A 64 11.02 29.19 -17.30
C ALA A 64 10.95 29.56 -15.82
N ALA A 65 10.90 28.55 -14.96
CA ALA A 65 10.74 28.71 -13.51
C ALA A 65 12.08 28.92 -12.83
N GLY A 66 12.13 29.91 -11.94
CA GLY A 66 13.25 30.16 -11.04
C GLY A 66 13.24 29.22 -9.83
N HIS A 67 13.97 29.63 -8.79
CA HIS A 67 14.09 28.92 -7.52
C HIS A 67 14.14 29.86 -6.31
N GLN A 68 13.67 31.09 -6.47
CA GLN A 68 13.56 32.07 -5.38
C GLN A 68 12.26 31.87 -4.58
N ASP A 69 11.20 31.36 -5.23
CA ASP A 69 9.98 30.94 -4.55
C ASP A 69 9.99 29.44 -4.22
N LYS A 70 9.23 29.03 -3.20
CA LYS A 70 9.01 27.61 -2.88
C LYS A 70 8.15 26.90 -3.93
N TRP A 71 7.31 27.64 -4.65
CA TRP A 71 6.39 27.13 -5.66
C TRP A 71 6.29 28.14 -6.83
N PRO A 72 7.38 28.34 -7.60
CA PRO A 72 7.33 29.16 -8.80
C PRO A 72 6.35 28.55 -9.78
N GLY A 73 5.51 29.38 -10.40
CA GLY A 73 4.41 28.87 -11.19
C GLY A 73 3.49 29.93 -11.74
N ILE A 74 2.33 29.46 -12.19
CA ILE A 74 1.24 30.27 -12.69
C ILE A 74 -0.07 29.94 -11.99
N THR A 75 -0.97 30.93 -11.95
CA THR A 75 -2.35 30.77 -11.49
C THR A 75 -3.30 31.09 -12.63
N VAL A 76 -4.07 30.07 -13.05
CA VAL A 76 -5.13 30.19 -14.04
C VAL A 76 -6.46 30.41 -13.32
N LYS A 77 -7.19 31.44 -13.74
CA LYS A 77 -8.49 31.80 -13.16
C LYS A 77 -9.60 31.75 -14.22
N PRO A 78 -10.83 31.41 -13.84
CA PRO A 78 -12.00 31.49 -14.72
C PRO A 78 -12.28 32.94 -15.13
N SER A 79 -12.75 33.14 -16.36
CA SER A 79 -13.26 34.44 -16.83
C SER A 79 -14.48 34.92 -16.04
N GLU A 80 -15.31 33.98 -15.55
CA GLU A 80 -16.56 34.24 -14.83
C GLU A 80 -16.44 34.09 -13.30
N ARG A 81 -15.24 34.30 -12.74
CA ARG A 81 -14.90 34.24 -11.30
C ARG A 81 -14.93 32.85 -10.65
N ILE A 82 -15.74 31.90 -11.13
CA ILE A 82 -15.74 30.49 -10.71
C ILE A 82 -15.93 29.53 -11.89
N TRP A 83 -15.39 28.32 -11.79
CA TRP A 83 -15.77 27.18 -12.63
C TRP A 83 -16.69 26.25 -11.83
N ASP A 84 -17.85 25.94 -12.41
CA ASP A 84 -18.59 24.73 -12.05
C ASP A 84 -17.95 23.54 -12.80
N LEU A 85 -17.30 22.67 -12.02
CA LEU A 85 -16.70 21.40 -12.45
C LEU A 85 -17.39 20.21 -11.78
N SER A 86 -18.60 20.39 -11.24
CA SER A 86 -19.30 19.34 -10.48
C SER A 86 -19.55 18.07 -11.30
N THR A 87 -19.70 18.19 -12.62
CA THR A 87 -19.94 17.09 -13.56
C THR A 87 -18.67 16.39 -14.07
N PHE A 88 -17.48 16.78 -13.63
CA PHE A 88 -16.20 16.24 -14.14
C PHE A 88 -15.45 15.44 -13.07
N GLU A 89 -14.74 14.39 -13.43
CA GLU A 89 -14.02 13.56 -12.44
C GLU A 89 -12.66 14.15 -12.06
N TYR A 90 -12.02 14.89 -12.96
CA TYR A 90 -10.65 15.37 -12.78
C TYR A 90 -10.36 16.66 -13.56
N ILE A 91 -9.25 17.29 -13.20
CA ILE A 91 -8.55 18.30 -14.00
C ILE A 91 -7.25 17.67 -14.50
N SER A 92 -6.91 17.84 -15.77
CA SER A 92 -5.68 17.30 -16.36
C SER A 92 -4.95 18.32 -17.22
N MET A 93 -3.64 18.14 -17.38
CA MET A 93 -2.81 18.88 -18.33
C MET A 93 -1.74 17.96 -18.93
N ASP A 94 -1.34 18.24 -20.16
CA ASP A 94 -0.13 17.67 -20.73
C ASP A 94 1.07 18.51 -20.33
N VAL A 95 2.12 17.86 -19.84
CA VAL A 95 3.34 18.51 -19.38
C VAL A 95 4.57 17.85 -19.98
N LYS A 96 5.52 18.67 -20.39
CA LYS A 96 6.85 18.24 -20.84
C LYS A 96 7.94 18.97 -20.07
N ASN A 97 8.93 18.22 -19.60
CA ASN A 97 10.17 18.79 -19.13
C ASN A 97 11.05 19.14 -20.34
N ALA A 98 11.16 20.43 -20.66
CA ALA A 98 11.97 20.93 -21.76
C ALA A 98 13.37 21.37 -21.30
N GLY A 99 13.69 21.23 -20.02
CA GLY A 99 15.00 21.48 -19.44
C GLY A 99 15.91 20.27 -19.45
N ASP A 100 17.04 20.43 -18.80
CA ASP A 100 18.14 19.48 -18.62
C ASP A 100 18.20 18.86 -17.20
N HIS A 101 17.38 19.37 -16.28
CA HIS A 101 17.26 18.88 -14.90
C HIS A 101 15.93 18.18 -14.64
N GLN A 102 15.91 17.20 -13.74
CA GLN A 102 14.67 16.55 -13.29
C GLN A 102 13.76 17.58 -12.60
N ALA A 103 12.50 17.67 -13.02
CA ALA A 103 11.56 18.65 -12.49
C ALA A 103 10.43 17.97 -11.70
N ARG A 104 10.00 18.59 -10.60
CA ARG A 104 8.83 18.16 -9.82
C ARG A 104 7.66 19.09 -10.12
N ILE A 105 6.81 18.76 -11.10
CA ILE A 105 5.69 19.62 -11.51
C ILE A 105 4.42 19.28 -10.74
N GLY A 106 3.75 20.30 -10.24
CA GLY A 106 2.49 20.19 -9.52
C GLY A 106 1.33 20.83 -10.27
N LEU A 107 0.15 20.23 -10.09
CA LEU A 107 -1.15 20.75 -10.49
C LEU A 107 -2.04 20.82 -9.26
N ARG A 108 -2.61 22.00 -8.98
CA ARG A 108 -3.47 22.27 -7.83
C ARG A 108 -4.76 22.95 -8.25
N ALA A 109 -5.86 22.63 -7.57
CA ALA A 109 -7.14 23.29 -7.71
C ALA A 109 -7.66 23.74 -6.36
N ASP A 110 -8.28 24.92 -6.34
CA ASP A 110 -8.78 25.56 -5.12
C ASP A 110 -10.27 25.90 -5.23
N SER A 111 -10.97 25.79 -4.11
CA SER A 111 -12.33 26.30 -3.95
C SER A 111 -12.44 27.09 -2.65
N ALA A 112 -12.88 28.34 -2.72
CA ALA A 112 -13.24 29.15 -1.57
C ALA A 112 -14.74 29.07 -1.25
N ASP A 113 -15.06 28.96 0.05
CA ASP A 113 -16.42 29.14 0.52
C ASP A 113 -16.82 30.63 0.58
N ALA A 114 -18.05 30.92 1.04
CA ALA A 114 -18.56 32.28 1.14
C ALA A 114 -17.82 33.13 2.20
N ALA A 115 -17.17 32.51 3.19
CA ALA A 115 -16.35 33.17 4.20
C ALA A 115 -14.91 33.42 3.75
N GLY A 116 -14.51 32.85 2.60
CA GLY A 116 -13.16 32.97 2.04
C GLY A 116 -12.19 31.89 2.52
N GLU A 117 -12.67 30.90 3.29
CA GLU A 117 -11.87 29.73 3.63
C GLU A 117 -11.67 28.85 2.40
N ARG A 118 -10.43 28.43 2.16
CA ARG A 118 -10.03 27.76 0.92
C ARG A 118 -9.67 26.31 1.18
N GLU A 119 -10.31 25.44 0.43
CA GLU A 119 -9.87 24.06 0.27
C GLU A 119 -8.98 23.93 -0.95
N THR A 120 -8.01 23.02 -0.87
CA THR A 120 -7.00 22.85 -1.92
C THR A 120 -6.76 21.36 -2.15
N LEU A 121 -6.68 20.95 -3.41
CA LEU A 121 -6.20 19.63 -3.80
C LEU A 121 -5.05 19.79 -4.76
N GLN A 122 -4.04 18.94 -4.62
CA GLN A 122 -2.89 18.96 -5.51
C GLN A 122 -2.36 17.57 -5.80
N THR A 123 -1.75 17.43 -6.97
CA THR A 123 -0.95 16.29 -7.38
C THR A 123 0.41 16.81 -7.85
N VAL A 124 1.47 16.01 -7.68
CA VAL A 124 2.83 16.35 -8.10
C VAL A 124 3.42 15.12 -8.79
N SER A 125 4.08 15.33 -9.91
CA SER A 125 4.85 14.30 -10.60
C SER A 125 6.28 14.75 -10.84
N GLU A 126 7.19 13.78 -10.88
CA GLU A 126 8.58 13.99 -11.28
C GLU A 126 8.72 13.68 -12.77
N LEU A 127 9.50 14.50 -13.49
CA LEU A 127 9.77 14.34 -14.92
C LEU A 127 11.27 14.42 -15.16
N ALA A 128 11.83 13.39 -15.79
CA ALA A 128 13.18 13.42 -16.32
C ALA A 128 13.31 14.44 -17.47
N PRO A 129 14.54 14.90 -17.79
CA PRO A 129 14.78 15.76 -18.95
C PRO A 129 14.20 15.18 -20.25
N GLY A 130 13.40 15.97 -20.97
CA GLY A 130 12.75 15.56 -22.22
C GLY A 130 11.48 14.73 -22.05
N GLU A 131 11.17 14.24 -20.84
CA GLU A 131 9.97 13.43 -20.57
C GLU A 131 8.70 14.24 -20.77
N GLN A 132 7.64 13.57 -21.25
CA GLN A 132 6.31 14.12 -21.42
C GLN A 132 5.28 13.17 -20.81
N GLN A 133 4.31 13.72 -20.08
CA GLN A 133 3.20 12.96 -19.49
C GLN A 133 1.94 13.82 -19.37
N THR A 134 0.78 13.16 -19.21
CA THR A 134 -0.47 13.83 -18.80
C THR A 134 -0.57 13.77 -17.28
N LEU A 135 -0.53 14.92 -16.62
CA LEU A 135 -0.74 15.03 -15.17
C LEU A 135 -2.24 15.20 -14.89
N GLN A 136 -2.80 14.36 -14.02
CA GLN A 136 -4.22 14.36 -13.68
C GLN A 136 -4.46 14.54 -12.17
N LEU A 137 -5.26 15.54 -11.82
CA LEU A 137 -5.76 15.83 -10.47
C LEU A 137 -7.23 15.38 -10.35
N GLY A 138 -7.48 14.29 -9.62
CA GLY A 138 -8.84 13.84 -9.31
C GLY A 138 -9.56 14.84 -8.39
N LEU A 139 -10.79 15.23 -8.77
CA LEU A 139 -11.62 16.15 -8.00
C LEU A 139 -12.24 15.43 -6.79
N LYS A 140 -11.58 15.51 -5.63
CA LYS A 140 -12.17 15.05 -4.36
C LYS A 140 -13.19 16.07 -3.86
N ARG A 141 -14.41 15.62 -3.59
CA ARG A 141 -15.56 16.49 -3.30
C ARG A 141 -15.81 16.60 -1.82
N ARG A 142 -16.15 17.81 -1.37
CA ARG A 142 -16.59 18.02 0.01
C ARG A 142 -17.86 17.21 0.27
N MET A 143 -17.85 16.44 1.35
CA MET A 143 -19.04 15.75 1.85
C MET A 143 -19.99 16.75 2.52
N SER A 144 -21.30 16.61 2.32
CA SER A 144 -22.27 17.43 3.08
C SER A 144 -22.23 17.08 4.56
N THR A 145 -22.69 17.99 5.41
CA THR A 145 -22.75 17.76 6.86
C THR A 145 -23.63 16.55 7.18
N GLU A 146 -24.83 16.44 6.59
CA GLU A 146 -25.74 15.31 6.86
C GLU A 146 -25.11 13.96 6.48
N LEU A 147 -24.37 13.93 5.37
CA LEU A 147 -23.70 12.72 4.93
C LEU A 147 -22.48 12.40 5.79
N SER A 148 -21.74 13.41 6.26
CA SER A 148 -20.56 13.23 7.11
C SER A 148 -20.87 12.65 8.50
N ASP A 149 -22.08 12.89 9.00
CA ASP A 149 -22.55 12.32 10.27
C ASP A 149 -22.87 10.83 10.14
N LYS A 150 -23.35 10.39 8.96
CA LYS A 150 -23.72 9.00 8.71
C LYS A 150 -22.61 8.18 8.07
N LEU A 151 -21.71 8.79 7.28
CA LEU A 151 -20.66 8.11 6.51
C LEU A 151 -19.30 8.24 7.22
N PHE A 152 -18.89 7.19 7.93
CA PHE A 152 -17.72 7.19 8.81
C PHE A 152 -17.08 5.80 8.95
N GLY A 153 -15.89 5.77 9.56
CA GLY A 153 -15.14 4.52 9.81
C GLY A 153 -14.54 3.90 8.55
N MET A 154 -14.32 4.70 7.50
CA MET A 154 -13.71 4.31 6.24
C MET A 154 -12.62 5.31 5.85
N ARG A 155 -11.57 4.87 5.14
CA ARG A 155 -10.53 5.76 4.59
C ARG A 155 -10.92 6.33 3.24
N GLY A 156 -11.52 5.51 2.37
CA GLY A 156 -12.10 5.98 1.12
C GLY A 156 -13.60 6.08 1.21
N TYR A 157 -14.10 7.13 0.57
CA TYR A 157 -15.51 7.37 0.42
C TYR A 157 -15.88 7.33 -1.07
N PRO A 158 -17.09 6.87 -1.37
CA PRO A 158 -17.58 6.75 -2.73
C PRO A 158 -17.66 8.08 -3.47
N GLY A 159 -17.65 8.03 -4.80
CA GLY A 159 -17.82 9.23 -5.64
C GLY A 159 -16.71 10.28 -5.47
N GLY A 160 -15.54 9.88 -4.95
CA GLY A 160 -14.47 10.82 -4.63
C GLY A 160 -14.83 11.78 -3.48
N LEU A 161 -15.85 11.47 -2.68
CA LEU A 161 -16.18 12.24 -1.49
C LEU A 161 -15.00 12.26 -0.51
N ASN A 162 -14.89 13.37 0.20
CA ASN A 162 -13.86 13.58 1.21
C ASN A 162 -14.51 14.30 2.38
N ARG A 163 -14.41 13.66 3.54
CA ARG A 163 -14.95 14.17 4.81
C ARG A 163 -14.16 15.36 5.34
N ASP A 164 -12.84 15.34 5.20
CA ASP A 164 -11.96 16.26 5.93
C ASP A 164 -11.48 17.43 5.07
N ARG A 165 -11.15 17.19 3.78
CA ARG A 165 -10.56 18.20 2.86
C ARG A 165 -10.96 17.98 1.40
N GLY A 166 -12.25 18.13 1.10
CA GLY A 166 -12.79 18.07 -0.25
C GLY A 166 -13.06 19.46 -0.84
N LEU A 167 -12.92 19.60 -2.15
CA LEU A 167 -13.29 20.83 -2.87
C LEU A 167 -14.81 20.95 -2.98
N ASP A 168 -15.31 22.17 -2.97
CA ASP A 168 -16.60 22.47 -3.57
C ASP A 168 -16.42 22.55 -5.09
N SER A 169 -16.70 21.44 -5.77
CA SER A 169 -16.55 21.33 -7.22
C SER A 169 -17.44 22.28 -8.02
N LYS A 170 -18.46 22.90 -7.41
CA LYS A 170 -19.30 23.92 -8.07
C LYS A 170 -18.64 25.31 -8.06
N ARG A 171 -17.58 25.49 -7.28
CA ARG A 171 -16.97 26.80 -6.97
C ARG A 171 -15.45 26.76 -7.06
N ILE A 172 -14.90 26.11 -8.08
CA ILE A 172 -13.44 26.13 -8.30
C ILE A 172 -13.04 27.53 -8.78
N ASP A 173 -12.24 28.25 -8.01
CA ASP A 173 -11.92 29.65 -8.33
C ASP A 173 -10.53 29.84 -8.94
N GLN A 174 -9.64 28.84 -8.83
CA GLN A 174 -8.34 28.87 -9.48
C GLN A 174 -7.72 27.48 -9.63
N VAL A 175 -6.84 27.37 -10.64
CA VAL A 175 -5.94 26.24 -10.84
C VAL A 175 -4.50 26.76 -10.86
N LEU A 176 -3.61 26.13 -10.10
CA LEU A 176 -2.20 26.49 -10.02
C LEU A 176 -1.35 25.40 -10.66
N ILE A 177 -0.35 25.83 -11.42
CA ILE A 177 0.67 24.96 -12.02
C ILE A 177 2.02 25.47 -11.55
N PHE A 178 2.80 24.60 -10.89
CA PHE A 178 4.01 25.04 -10.19
C PHE A 178 5.13 24.02 -10.21
N VAL A 179 6.38 24.47 -10.14
CA VAL A 179 7.52 23.60 -9.83
C VAL A 179 7.67 23.51 -8.31
N SER A 180 7.76 22.30 -7.77
CA SER A 180 7.71 22.02 -6.35
C SER A 180 9.08 22.16 -5.69
N GLN A 181 9.27 23.22 -4.90
CA GLN A 181 10.48 23.48 -4.09
C GLN A 181 11.77 23.30 -4.89
N PRO A 182 11.90 23.97 -6.05
CA PRO A 182 13.10 23.85 -6.87
C PRO A 182 14.31 24.43 -6.15
N LYS A 183 15.49 23.87 -6.46
CA LYS A 183 16.79 24.36 -6.00
C LYS A 183 17.63 24.94 -7.14
N GLU A 184 17.10 24.88 -8.35
CA GLU A 184 17.70 25.30 -9.60
C GLU A 184 16.59 25.69 -10.58
N ASN A 185 16.95 26.29 -11.71
CA ASN A 185 15.95 26.72 -12.69
C ASN A 185 15.42 25.53 -13.49
N HIS A 186 14.15 25.59 -13.89
CA HIS A 186 13.51 24.55 -14.70
C HIS A 186 12.78 25.14 -15.90
N LEU A 187 12.72 24.38 -17.00
CA LEU A 187 12.00 24.76 -18.20
C LEU A 187 10.89 23.75 -18.49
N ILE A 188 9.63 24.18 -18.36
CA ILE A 188 8.46 23.31 -18.49
C ILE A 188 7.56 23.81 -19.62
N GLU A 189 7.07 22.92 -20.47
CA GLU A 189 6.02 23.21 -21.45
C GLU A 189 4.71 22.58 -20.97
N ILE A 190 3.62 23.36 -20.93
CA ILE A 190 2.27 22.89 -20.58
C ILE A 190 1.28 23.10 -21.72
N SER A 191 0.37 22.16 -21.91
CA SER A 191 -0.71 22.26 -22.89
C SER A 191 -1.96 21.51 -22.42
N ASP A 192 -3.08 21.78 -23.08
CA ASP A 192 -4.33 21.00 -22.92
C ASP A 192 -4.84 20.90 -21.47
N LEU A 193 -4.79 22.01 -20.73
CA LEU A 193 -5.35 22.10 -19.38
C LEU A 193 -6.88 22.10 -19.48
N ARG A 194 -7.51 21.06 -18.95
CA ARG A 194 -8.95 20.80 -19.09
C ARG A 194 -9.52 20.07 -17.88
N ALA A 195 -10.83 20.18 -17.70
CA ALA A 195 -11.59 19.26 -16.87
C ALA A 195 -12.14 18.13 -17.75
N GLY A 196 -12.07 16.90 -17.26
CA GLY A 196 -12.46 15.70 -18.01
C GLY A 196 -13.08 14.61 -17.14
N GLY A 197 -13.56 13.57 -17.81
CA GLY A 197 -14.38 12.53 -17.20
C GLY A 197 -15.81 12.99 -16.95
N SER A 198 -16.68 12.04 -16.56
CA SER A 198 -18.09 12.30 -16.28
C SER A 198 -18.41 11.90 -14.85
N PHE A 199 -18.92 12.83 -14.06
CA PHE A 199 -19.38 12.61 -12.70
C PHE A 199 -20.85 13.01 -12.59
N ASP A 200 -21.72 12.05 -12.35
CA ASP A 200 -23.17 12.29 -12.31
C ASP A 200 -23.70 12.71 -10.93
N GLY A 201 -22.85 12.75 -9.89
CA GLY A 201 -23.27 13.07 -8.53
C GLY A 201 -24.06 11.98 -7.81
N GLY A 202 -24.88 11.22 -8.56
CA GLY A 202 -25.65 10.07 -8.12
C GLY A 202 -26.31 10.24 -6.74
N LEU A 203 -26.33 9.14 -5.98
CA LEU A 203 -26.79 9.10 -4.58
C LEU A 203 -25.85 9.83 -3.61
N TRP A 204 -24.67 10.29 -4.06
CA TRP A 204 -23.61 10.77 -3.19
C TRP A 204 -23.64 12.28 -2.93
N LEU A 205 -24.33 13.01 -3.82
CA LEU A 205 -24.62 14.44 -3.64
C LEU A 205 -26.07 14.68 -3.22
N THR A 206 -26.77 13.66 -2.71
CA THR A 206 -28.14 13.80 -2.22
C THR A 206 -28.17 14.60 -0.91
N GLU A 207 -29.18 15.47 -0.75
CA GLU A 207 -29.47 16.15 0.51
C GLU A 207 -30.13 15.21 1.54
N ASP A 208 -30.62 14.05 1.08
CA ASP A 208 -31.26 13.05 1.93
C ASP A 208 -30.36 11.80 2.06
N ALA A 209 -29.44 11.85 3.03
CA ALA A 209 -28.49 10.78 3.27
C ALA A 209 -29.16 9.43 3.62
N ASP A 210 -30.44 9.39 3.98
CA ASP A 210 -31.14 8.11 4.22
C ASP A 210 -31.37 7.32 2.94
N LYS A 211 -31.43 7.97 1.78
CA LYS A 211 -31.53 7.28 0.47
C LYS A 211 -30.31 6.43 0.15
N LEU A 212 -29.20 6.67 0.83
CA LEU A 212 -27.98 5.89 0.65
C LEU A 212 -28.04 4.55 1.41
N PHE A 213 -28.77 4.48 2.52
CA PHE A 213 -28.70 3.33 3.42
C PHE A 213 -29.94 2.43 3.28
N PRO A 214 -29.77 1.10 3.37
CA PRO A 214 -28.50 0.38 3.48
C PRO A 214 -27.69 0.41 2.17
N MET A 215 -26.37 0.49 2.28
CA MET A 215 -25.46 0.58 1.13
C MET A 215 -24.65 -0.69 0.86
N ILE A 216 -24.69 -1.67 1.77
CA ILE A 216 -23.98 -2.94 1.66
C ILE A 216 -24.99 -4.09 1.58
N ASP A 217 -24.85 -4.94 0.57
CA ASP A 217 -25.70 -6.11 0.39
C ASP A 217 -25.33 -7.28 1.33
N ARG A 218 -26.12 -8.35 1.28
CA ARG A 218 -25.94 -9.57 2.09
C ARG A 218 -24.58 -10.28 1.89
N PHE A 219 -23.88 -9.99 0.80
CA PHE A 219 -22.57 -10.55 0.45
C PHE A 219 -21.43 -9.60 0.84
N GLY A 220 -21.71 -8.41 1.38
CA GLY A 220 -20.71 -7.43 1.75
C GLY A 220 -20.27 -6.51 0.61
N GLN A 221 -21.01 -6.48 -0.52
CA GLN A 221 -20.70 -5.64 -1.68
C GLN A 221 -21.54 -4.37 -1.67
N TYR A 222 -21.07 -3.33 -2.36
CA TYR A 222 -21.82 -2.09 -2.53
C TYR A 222 -23.13 -2.30 -3.33
N THR A 223 -24.26 -1.85 -2.79
CA THR A 223 -25.61 -2.11 -3.35
C THR A 223 -25.90 -1.30 -4.62
N HIS A 224 -25.60 0.00 -4.65
CA HIS A 224 -26.16 0.90 -5.68
C HIS A 224 -25.30 1.05 -6.95
N LYS A 225 -24.45 0.06 -7.25
CA LYS A 225 -23.74 -0.03 -8.52
C LYS A 225 -23.64 -1.47 -8.97
N ASP A 226 -23.68 -1.69 -10.28
CA ASP A 226 -23.35 -2.98 -10.89
C ASP A 226 -21.99 -2.92 -11.57
N TRP A 227 -21.32 -4.05 -11.68
CA TRP A 227 -20.03 -4.17 -12.36
C TRP A 227 -19.80 -5.59 -12.88
N PRO A 228 -18.92 -5.77 -13.88
CA PRO A 228 -18.52 -7.10 -14.31
C PRO A 228 -18.01 -7.93 -13.14
N GLY A 229 -18.65 -9.08 -12.90
CA GLY A 229 -18.28 -9.95 -11.78
C GLY A 229 -18.88 -9.55 -10.42
N LYS A 230 -19.94 -8.73 -10.34
CA LYS A 230 -20.72 -8.60 -9.09
C LYS A 230 -21.51 -9.88 -8.79
N THR A 231 -21.48 -10.35 -7.55
CA THR A 231 -22.31 -11.49 -7.10
C THR A 231 -23.73 -11.00 -6.83
N LYS A 232 -24.74 -11.59 -7.47
CA LYS A 232 -26.15 -11.18 -7.32
C LYS A 232 -26.98 -12.25 -6.59
N SER A 233 -26.49 -13.48 -6.50
CA SER A 233 -27.19 -14.62 -5.90
C SER A 233 -26.23 -15.72 -5.46
N GLU A 234 -26.72 -16.65 -4.63
CA GLU A 234 -26.01 -17.89 -4.31
C GLU A 234 -25.72 -18.75 -5.55
N ALA A 235 -26.59 -18.70 -6.56
CA ALA A 235 -26.38 -19.39 -7.83
C ALA A 235 -25.13 -18.86 -8.55
N ASP A 236 -24.81 -17.57 -8.40
CA ASP A 236 -23.55 -17.02 -8.92
C ASP A 236 -22.34 -17.59 -8.18
N LEU A 237 -22.41 -17.72 -6.85
CA LEU A 237 -21.33 -18.34 -6.07
C LEU A 237 -21.07 -19.78 -6.52
N GLN A 238 -22.13 -20.56 -6.73
CA GLN A 238 -22.02 -21.94 -7.21
C GLN A 238 -21.50 -22.03 -8.64
N ARG A 239 -21.93 -21.13 -9.53
CA ARG A 239 -21.39 -21.05 -10.90
C ARG A 239 -19.90 -20.71 -10.89
N ARG A 240 -19.48 -19.72 -10.11
CA ARG A 240 -18.06 -19.32 -9.98
C ARG A 240 -17.19 -20.43 -9.42
N LYS A 241 -17.71 -21.20 -8.45
CA LYS A 241 -17.03 -22.41 -7.96
C LYS A 241 -16.73 -23.39 -9.10
N GLN A 242 -17.69 -23.61 -10.01
CA GLN A 242 -17.51 -24.52 -11.15
C GLN A 242 -16.56 -23.94 -12.20
N GLU A 243 -16.71 -22.66 -12.54
CA GLU A 243 -15.82 -21.94 -13.48
C GLU A 243 -14.36 -21.98 -13.00
N GLU A 244 -14.12 -21.68 -11.72
CA GLU A 244 -12.79 -21.72 -11.12
C GLU A 244 -12.21 -23.14 -11.08
N ALA A 245 -13.02 -24.17 -10.81
CA ALA A 245 -12.55 -25.56 -10.86
C ALA A 245 -12.07 -25.96 -12.26
N ILE A 246 -12.75 -25.50 -13.31
CA ILE A 246 -12.34 -25.69 -14.71
C ILE A 246 -11.02 -24.93 -14.96
N GLU A 247 -10.93 -23.67 -14.55
CA GLU A 247 -9.72 -22.85 -14.74
C GLU A 247 -8.49 -23.47 -14.07
N LEU A 248 -8.61 -23.90 -12.81
CA LEU A 248 -7.53 -24.53 -12.06
C LEU A 248 -7.10 -25.86 -12.66
N THR A 249 -8.03 -26.61 -13.28
CA THR A 249 -7.71 -27.85 -13.99
C THR A 249 -6.96 -27.57 -15.29
N ALA A 250 -7.37 -26.53 -16.03
CA ALA A 250 -6.68 -26.09 -17.25
C ALA A 250 -5.31 -25.47 -16.96
N ASN A 251 -5.12 -24.90 -15.77
CA ASN A 251 -3.89 -24.20 -15.36
C ASN A 251 -3.34 -24.78 -14.04
N PRO A 252 -2.83 -26.01 -14.01
CA PRO A 252 -2.40 -26.65 -12.75
C PRO A 252 -1.16 -25.98 -12.12
N GLY A 253 -0.45 -25.13 -12.85
CA GLY A 253 0.81 -24.49 -12.47
C GLY A 253 2.04 -25.18 -13.07
N SER A 254 3.20 -24.54 -12.98
CA SER A 254 4.44 -25.02 -13.62
C SER A 254 4.93 -26.35 -13.04
N MET A 255 5.36 -27.26 -13.92
CA MET A 255 6.03 -28.52 -13.58
C MET A 255 7.55 -28.36 -13.41
N ASP A 256 8.11 -27.21 -13.78
CA ASP A 256 9.54 -26.88 -13.64
C ASP A 256 9.85 -26.29 -12.25
N ARG A 257 9.19 -26.81 -11.22
CA ARG A 257 9.32 -26.37 -9.83
C ARG A 257 9.58 -27.56 -8.93
N THR A 258 10.49 -27.40 -7.96
CA THR A 258 10.65 -28.38 -6.88
C THR A 258 9.40 -28.39 -5.99
N GLU A 259 9.30 -29.33 -5.05
CA GLU A 259 8.22 -29.34 -4.05
C GLU A 259 8.20 -28.03 -3.21
N TYR A 260 9.35 -27.36 -3.08
CA TYR A 260 9.49 -26.08 -2.39
C TYR A 260 9.40 -24.87 -3.33
N GLY A 261 9.02 -25.06 -4.60
CA GLY A 261 8.85 -23.96 -5.55
C GLY A 261 10.14 -23.39 -6.16
N GLY A 262 11.30 -23.99 -5.87
CA GLY A 262 12.59 -23.66 -6.48
C GLY A 262 12.65 -24.08 -7.94
N TRP A 263 13.61 -23.54 -8.70
CA TRP A 263 13.71 -23.79 -10.14
C TRP A 263 14.31 -25.17 -10.43
N ALA A 264 13.49 -26.12 -10.87
CA ALA A 264 13.90 -27.51 -11.02
C ALA A 264 14.96 -27.70 -12.14
N ALA A 265 14.82 -26.98 -13.26
CA ALA A 265 15.81 -26.96 -14.33
C ALA A 265 16.99 -26.01 -14.07
N GLY A 266 16.96 -25.23 -12.98
CA GLY A 266 18.01 -24.28 -12.63
C GLY A 266 19.28 -24.91 -12.08
N PRO A 267 20.32 -24.11 -11.79
CA PRO A 267 21.53 -24.59 -11.14
C PRO A 267 21.26 -25.36 -9.84
N GLN A 268 22.00 -26.45 -9.64
CA GLN A 268 22.03 -27.20 -8.38
C GLN A 268 23.16 -26.64 -7.50
N LEU A 269 22.79 -26.19 -6.30
CA LEU A 269 23.68 -25.73 -5.25
C LEU A 269 23.60 -26.69 -4.05
N ASP A 270 24.33 -26.40 -2.97
CA ASP A 270 24.30 -27.23 -1.76
C ASP A 270 22.89 -27.27 -1.15
N ALA A 271 22.37 -28.50 -1.02
CA ALA A 271 21.11 -28.81 -0.37
C ALA A 271 21.34 -28.91 1.15
N THR A 272 20.70 -28.02 1.93
CA THR A 272 20.92 -27.94 3.38
C THR A 272 19.73 -28.40 4.21
N GLY A 273 18.63 -28.79 3.56
CA GLY A 273 17.35 -29.11 4.20
C GLY A 273 16.57 -27.88 4.67
N HIS A 274 17.07 -26.66 4.41
CA HIS A 274 16.42 -25.41 4.77
C HIS A 274 16.62 -24.36 3.68
N PHE A 275 15.73 -23.37 3.64
CA PHE A 275 15.96 -22.16 2.86
C PHE A 275 17.21 -21.43 3.37
N ARG A 276 18.02 -20.95 2.43
CA ARG A 276 19.22 -20.15 2.70
C ARG A 276 19.41 -19.06 1.65
N VAL A 277 20.38 -18.18 1.85
CA VAL A 277 20.74 -17.12 0.89
C VAL A 277 22.09 -17.43 0.24
N GLN A 278 22.27 -17.02 -1.01
CA GLN A 278 23.55 -17.09 -1.71
C GLN A 278 23.59 -16.09 -2.86
N LYS A 279 24.76 -15.50 -3.13
CA LYS A 279 25.00 -14.80 -4.39
C LYS A 279 25.27 -15.78 -5.52
N HIS A 280 24.56 -15.63 -6.63
CA HIS A 280 24.77 -16.37 -7.86
C HIS A 280 24.78 -15.39 -9.03
N GLU A 281 25.88 -15.38 -9.79
CA GLU A 281 26.10 -14.47 -10.92
C GLU A 281 25.86 -12.99 -10.59
N GLY A 282 26.42 -12.52 -9.46
CA GLY A 282 26.35 -11.11 -9.05
C GLY A 282 25.01 -10.67 -8.44
N LYS A 283 24.02 -11.57 -8.35
CA LYS A 283 22.70 -11.32 -7.80
C LYS A 283 22.47 -12.12 -6.51
N TRP A 284 21.82 -11.53 -5.52
CA TRP A 284 21.34 -12.28 -4.36
C TRP A 284 20.16 -13.19 -4.76
N TRP A 285 20.17 -14.39 -4.21
CA TRP A 285 19.14 -15.41 -4.37
C TRP A 285 18.80 -16.05 -3.02
N LEU A 286 17.56 -16.53 -2.91
CA LEU A 286 17.26 -17.62 -1.99
C LEU A 286 17.61 -18.95 -2.65
N VAL A 287 17.87 -19.97 -1.83
CA VAL A 287 18.07 -21.34 -2.25
C VAL A 287 17.12 -22.21 -1.44
N ASP A 288 16.37 -23.07 -2.12
CA ASP A 288 15.40 -23.94 -1.48
C ASP A 288 16.07 -25.10 -0.70
N PRO A 289 15.32 -25.85 0.12
CA PRO A 289 15.87 -26.96 0.91
C PRO A 289 16.63 -28.03 0.13
N VAL A 290 16.30 -28.22 -1.15
CA VAL A 290 16.94 -29.21 -2.04
C VAL A 290 18.05 -28.59 -2.92
N GLY A 291 18.43 -27.34 -2.66
CA GLY A 291 19.58 -26.69 -3.29
C GLY A 291 19.29 -26.03 -4.63
N ARG A 292 18.02 -25.77 -4.99
CA ARG A 292 17.66 -25.04 -6.22
C ARG A 292 17.48 -23.56 -5.96
N LEU A 293 17.81 -22.74 -6.95
CA LEU A 293 17.54 -21.30 -6.90
C LEU A 293 16.06 -21.04 -6.63
N PHE A 294 15.79 -20.10 -5.73
CA PHE A 294 14.46 -19.73 -5.30
C PHE A 294 14.29 -18.21 -5.36
N TRP A 295 13.16 -17.78 -5.89
CA TRP A 295 12.67 -16.41 -5.79
C TRP A 295 11.34 -16.45 -5.03
N SER A 296 11.21 -15.68 -3.96
CA SER A 296 9.98 -15.67 -3.15
C SER A 296 8.92 -14.79 -3.80
N HIS A 297 8.06 -15.40 -4.62
CA HIS A 297 6.89 -14.77 -5.23
C HIS A 297 5.67 -15.08 -4.38
N GLY A 298 5.30 -14.13 -3.51
CA GLY A 298 4.35 -14.39 -2.44
C GLY A 298 3.19 -13.41 -2.34
N ILE A 299 2.25 -13.76 -1.47
CA ILE A 299 1.06 -12.95 -1.18
C ILE A 299 0.70 -13.04 0.31
N ASP A 300 0.44 -11.88 0.91
CA ASP A 300 0.12 -11.72 2.32
C ASP A 300 -1.36 -12.02 2.60
N CYS A 301 -1.67 -12.31 3.87
CA CYS A 301 -3.01 -12.57 4.39
C CYS A 301 -3.79 -13.65 3.63
N VAL A 302 -3.15 -14.78 3.30
CA VAL A 302 -3.87 -15.97 2.80
C VAL A 302 -4.71 -16.55 3.93
N ARG A 303 -5.93 -16.02 4.09
CA ARG A 303 -6.83 -16.31 5.21
C ARG A 303 -8.28 -16.01 4.87
N PRO A 304 -9.27 -16.60 5.58
CA PRO A 304 -10.69 -16.42 5.28
C PRO A 304 -11.32 -15.17 5.94
N THR A 305 -10.52 -14.16 6.27
CA THR A 305 -10.91 -13.00 7.07
C THR A 305 -10.38 -11.68 6.48
N THR A 306 -10.36 -11.53 5.16
CA THR A 306 -9.84 -10.30 4.52
C THR A 306 -10.86 -9.15 4.59
N ALA A 307 -12.16 -9.44 4.43
CA ALA A 307 -13.26 -8.49 4.54
C ALA A 307 -14.04 -8.61 5.86
N TYR A 308 -13.32 -8.56 6.98
CA TYR A 308 -13.93 -8.34 8.28
C TYR A 308 -14.13 -6.83 8.54
N THR A 309 -15.25 -6.46 9.16
CA THR A 309 -15.60 -5.04 9.38
C THR A 309 -16.28 -4.82 10.73
N PRO A 310 -16.00 -3.72 11.45
CA PRO A 310 -16.82 -3.28 12.57
C PRO A 310 -18.28 -3.00 12.18
N ILE A 311 -19.23 -3.40 13.03
CA ILE A 311 -20.67 -3.15 12.83
C ILE A 311 -21.30 -2.31 13.94
N THR A 312 -20.64 -2.16 15.09
CA THR A 312 -21.06 -1.22 16.15
C THR A 312 -21.20 0.18 15.55
N ASP A 313 -22.29 0.88 15.87
CA ASP A 313 -22.65 2.19 15.30
C ASP A 313 -22.96 2.18 13.79
N ARG A 314 -22.78 1.06 13.07
CA ARG A 314 -22.90 1.00 11.60
C ARG A 314 -23.86 -0.06 11.08
N LYS A 315 -24.70 -0.66 11.93
CA LYS A 315 -25.65 -1.72 11.51
C LYS A 315 -26.55 -1.25 10.36
N PHE A 316 -26.90 0.04 10.31
CA PHE A 316 -27.70 0.63 9.24
C PHE A 316 -26.99 0.67 7.87
N TYR A 317 -25.68 0.41 7.79
CA TYR A 317 -24.98 0.28 6.50
C TYR A 317 -25.40 -0.96 5.74
N PHE A 318 -25.84 -1.99 6.44
CA PHE A 318 -25.99 -3.34 5.91
C PHE A 318 -27.46 -3.67 5.70
N ALA A 319 -27.81 -4.09 4.48
CA ALA A 319 -29.17 -4.44 4.11
C ALA A 319 -29.64 -5.71 4.85
N GLU A 320 -28.70 -6.62 5.09
CA GLU A 320 -28.96 -7.87 5.77
C GLU A 320 -27.71 -8.24 6.60
N LEU A 321 -27.90 -8.44 7.91
CA LEU A 321 -26.95 -9.12 8.78
C LEU A 321 -27.65 -10.35 9.35
N PRO A 322 -27.05 -11.56 9.31
CA PRO A 322 -27.70 -12.77 9.79
C PRO A 322 -28.14 -12.71 11.25
N ALA A 323 -29.23 -13.39 11.59
CA ALA A 323 -29.62 -13.59 12.97
C ALA A 323 -28.57 -14.43 13.73
N ASN A 324 -28.44 -14.18 15.03
CA ASN A 324 -27.41 -14.78 15.89
C ASN A 324 -27.62 -16.28 16.19
N ASP A 325 -28.70 -16.88 15.71
CA ASP A 325 -29.07 -18.30 15.86
C ASP A 325 -28.94 -19.11 14.55
N TRP A 326 -28.44 -18.49 13.47
CA TRP A 326 -28.27 -19.12 12.16
C TRP A 326 -26.82 -19.61 11.93
N PRO A 327 -26.52 -20.55 11.00
CA PRO A 327 -25.15 -21.02 10.77
C PRO A 327 -24.13 -19.93 10.43
N LEU A 328 -24.59 -18.80 9.87
CA LEU A 328 -23.73 -17.64 9.61
C LEU A 328 -23.43 -16.80 10.86
N ALA A 329 -24.00 -17.12 12.02
CA ALA A 329 -23.70 -16.44 13.27
C ALA A 329 -22.23 -16.64 13.70
N GLU A 330 -21.55 -17.71 13.22
CA GLU A 330 -20.13 -17.95 13.49
C GLU A 330 -19.21 -16.82 12.98
N PHE A 331 -19.72 -15.97 12.08
CA PHE A 331 -18.95 -14.87 11.48
C PHE A 331 -19.08 -13.54 12.22
N TYR A 332 -19.88 -13.49 13.29
CA TYR A 332 -19.82 -12.39 14.24
C TYR A 332 -18.58 -12.51 15.12
N GLY A 333 -18.03 -11.36 15.49
CA GLY A 333 -16.86 -11.28 16.35
C GLY A 333 -16.79 -9.99 17.13
N ARG A 334 -15.66 -9.78 17.79
CA ARG A 334 -15.34 -8.56 18.52
C ARG A 334 -13.92 -8.11 18.19
N GLY A 335 -13.72 -6.80 18.06
CA GLY A 335 -12.41 -6.18 17.88
C GLY A 335 -12.18 -5.07 18.89
N ASN A 336 -10.92 -4.72 19.10
CA ASN A 336 -10.48 -3.56 19.89
C ASN A 336 -9.24 -2.87 19.31
N TRP A 337 -8.72 -3.36 18.18
CA TRP A 337 -7.56 -2.80 17.51
C TRP A 337 -8.00 -1.75 16.49
N ALA A 338 -7.77 -0.48 16.84
CA ALA A 338 -8.08 0.67 16.00
C ALA A 338 -7.04 1.78 16.30
N PRO A 339 -5.81 1.66 15.77
CA PRO A 339 -4.75 2.66 15.99
C PRO A 339 -5.13 4.05 15.45
N HIS A 340 -6.07 4.11 14.50
CA HIS A 340 -6.54 5.32 13.84
C HIS A 340 -8.04 5.24 13.56
N GLY A 341 -8.62 6.38 13.16
CA GLY A 341 -9.96 6.45 12.62
C GLY A 341 -11.06 6.36 13.68
N TYR A 342 -12.28 6.10 13.23
CA TYR A 342 -13.50 6.27 14.04
C TYR A 342 -13.53 5.46 15.34
N TYR A 343 -12.96 4.25 15.35
CA TYR A 343 -12.98 3.38 16.52
C TYR A 343 -11.79 3.59 17.46
N GLN A 344 -10.85 4.50 17.14
CA GLN A 344 -9.74 4.83 18.02
C GLN A 344 -10.24 5.31 19.37
N GLY A 345 -9.77 4.69 20.45
CA GLY A 345 -10.14 5.05 21.82
C GLY A 345 -11.57 4.66 22.24
N LYS A 346 -12.37 4.04 21.36
CA LYS A 346 -13.76 3.64 21.68
C LYS A 346 -13.91 2.31 22.42
N GLY A 347 -12.81 1.60 22.65
CA GLY A 347 -12.83 0.29 23.31
C GLY A 347 -13.27 -0.85 22.37
N ARG A 348 -14.03 -1.81 22.90
CA ARG A 348 -14.44 -3.01 22.15
C ARG A 348 -15.65 -2.70 21.25
N TYR A 349 -15.63 -3.22 20.03
CA TYR A 349 -16.72 -3.15 19.06
C TYR A 349 -17.06 -4.53 18.48
N GLU A 350 -18.30 -4.72 18.02
CA GLU A 350 -18.76 -5.90 17.29
C GLU A 350 -18.26 -5.85 15.85
N THR A 351 -17.99 -7.02 15.27
CA THR A 351 -17.55 -7.17 13.87
C THR A 351 -18.35 -8.25 13.15
N TYR A 352 -18.35 -8.21 11.82
CA TYR A 352 -18.84 -9.29 10.97
C TYR A 352 -17.82 -9.62 9.86
N ASN A 353 -17.62 -10.91 9.57
CA ASN A 353 -16.69 -11.40 8.54
C ASN A 353 -17.43 -11.82 7.26
N PHE A 354 -17.51 -10.92 6.28
CA PHE A 354 -18.18 -11.21 5.01
C PHE A 354 -17.46 -12.27 4.18
N THR A 355 -16.12 -12.25 4.11
CA THR A 355 -15.32 -13.27 3.42
C THR A 355 -15.66 -14.67 3.92
N GLY A 356 -15.57 -14.89 5.23
CA GLY A 356 -15.89 -16.18 5.85
C GLY A 356 -17.33 -16.62 5.56
N SER A 357 -18.29 -15.70 5.70
CA SER A 357 -19.70 -16.00 5.42
C SER A 357 -19.96 -16.37 3.96
N ASN A 358 -19.26 -15.75 3.01
CA ASN A 358 -19.37 -16.08 1.59
C ASN A 358 -18.69 -17.41 1.26
N LEU A 359 -17.58 -17.75 1.93
CA LEU A 359 -16.99 -19.09 1.85
C LEU A 359 -17.97 -20.16 2.33
N TYR A 360 -18.67 -19.94 3.44
CA TYR A 360 -19.73 -20.84 3.90
C TYR A 360 -20.86 -20.95 2.86
N ARG A 361 -21.34 -19.84 2.31
CA ARG A 361 -22.38 -19.86 1.25
C ARG A 361 -21.93 -20.62 0.00
N LYS A 362 -20.65 -20.49 -0.38
CA LYS A 362 -20.07 -21.11 -1.60
C LYS A 362 -19.78 -22.60 -1.41
N TYR A 363 -19.31 -23.02 -0.24
CA TYR A 363 -18.79 -24.39 -0.03
C TYR A 363 -19.54 -25.21 1.02
N GLY A 364 -20.47 -24.62 1.79
CA GLY A 364 -21.23 -25.30 2.82
C GLY A 364 -20.44 -25.55 4.11
N PRO A 365 -20.91 -26.46 5.00
CA PRO A 365 -20.29 -26.71 6.30
C PRO A 365 -18.81 -27.12 6.28
N GLY A 366 -18.32 -27.67 5.16
CA GLY A 366 -16.93 -28.07 4.95
C GLY A 366 -16.00 -26.95 4.43
N TRP A 367 -16.47 -25.70 4.42
CA TRP A 367 -15.78 -24.59 3.71
C TRP A 367 -14.33 -24.36 4.13
N ARG A 368 -13.96 -24.60 5.40
CA ARG A 368 -12.59 -24.38 5.89
C ARG A 368 -11.59 -25.31 5.19
N ALA A 369 -11.91 -26.60 5.12
CA ALA A 369 -11.03 -27.57 4.46
C ALA A 369 -10.93 -27.31 2.96
N GLU A 370 -12.05 -27.01 2.32
CA GLU A 370 -12.10 -26.65 0.90
C GLU A 370 -11.28 -25.38 0.61
N PHE A 371 -11.45 -24.34 1.42
CA PHE A 371 -10.71 -23.08 1.28
C PHE A 371 -9.20 -23.30 1.44
N ASN A 372 -8.77 -24.04 2.48
CA ASN A 372 -7.36 -24.30 2.72
C ASN A 372 -6.72 -25.08 1.56
N ASP A 373 -7.41 -26.09 1.01
CA ASP A 373 -6.95 -26.80 -0.19
C ASP A 373 -6.88 -25.88 -1.42
N LEU A 374 -7.94 -25.10 -1.66
CA LEU A 374 -8.02 -24.17 -2.77
C LEU A 374 -6.93 -23.11 -2.71
N CYS A 375 -6.56 -22.59 -1.54
CA CYS A 375 -5.45 -21.66 -1.39
C CYS A 375 -4.16 -22.22 -2.03
N HIS A 376 -3.78 -23.46 -1.74
CA HIS A 376 -2.59 -24.07 -2.34
C HIS A 376 -2.71 -24.25 -3.86
N ARG A 377 -3.88 -24.70 -4.33
CA ARG A 377 -4.13 -24.90 -5.77
C ARG A 377 -4.11 -23.58 -6.54
N ARG A 378 -4.72 -22.54 -5.97
CA ARG A 378 -4.71 -21.16 -6.49
C ARG A 378 -3.30 -20.64 -6.59
N LEU A 379 -2.53 -20.62 -5.50
CA LEU A 379 -1.16 -20.11 -5.51
C LEU A 379 -0.31 -20.81 -6.57
N ARG A 380 -0.37 -22.15 -6.64
CA ARG A 380 0.34 -22.91 -7.67
C ARG A 380 -0.12 -22.56 -9.10
N SER A 381 -1.42 -22.51 -9.34
CA SER A 381 -2.02 -22.15 -10.65
C SER A 381 -1.66 -20.73 -11.09
N TRP A 382 -1.60 -19.81 -10.13
CA TRP A 382 -1.35 -18.39 -10.36
C TRP A 382 0.15 -18.06 -10.44
N GLY A 383 1.04 -19.06 -10.32
CA GLY A 383 2.49 -18.85 -10.40
C GLY A 383 3.13 -18.28 -9.13
N LEU A 384 2.40 -18.25 -8.01
CA LEU A 384 2.90 -17.88 -6.69
C LEU A 384 3.51 -19.12 -6.00
N ASN A 385 4.58 -18.92 -5.24
CA ASN A 385 5.29 -20.02 -4.57
C ASN A 385 5.54 -19.77 -3.08
N THR A 386 5.00 -18.68 -2.51
CA THR A 386 5.17 -18.36 -1.08
C THR A 386 3.85 -17.88 -0.47
N ILE A 387 3.41 -18.52 0.61
CA ILE A 387 2.37 -17.97 1.51
C ILE A 387 3.06 -16.95 2.42
N ALA A 388 2.80 -15.67 2.19
CA ALA A 388 3.53 -14.61 2.87
C ALA A 388 2.85 -14.19 4.19
N ASN A 389 3.17 -13.00 4.67
CA ASN A 389 2.94 -12.54 6.03
C ASN A 389 1.45 -12.56 6.42
N TRP A 390 1.15 -12.71 7.72
CA TRP A 390 -0.23 -12.66 8.25
C TRP A 390 -1.24 -13.67 7.69
N SER A 391 -0.75 -14.74 7.08
CA SER A 391 -1.57 -15.84 6.55
C SER A 391 -2.01 -16.80 7.65
N ASP A 392 -3.09 -17.54 7.38
CA ASP A 392 -3.70 -18.45 8.34
C ASP A 392 -2.82 -19.69 8.58
N ARG A 393 -2.66 -20.07 9.86
CA ARG A 393 -1.86 -21.25 10.25
C ARG A 393 -2.45 -22.53 9.67
N ASP A 394 -3.77 -22.64 9.61
CA ASP A 394 -4.43 -23.85 9.13
C ASP A 394 -4.26 -24.05 7.62
N VAL A 395 -3.96 -22.97 6.88
CA VAL A 395 -3.58 -23.04 5.47
C VAL A 395 -2.12 -23.49 5.36
N PHE A 396 -1.16 -22.72 5.87
CA PHE A 396 0.26 -23.01 5.61
C PHE A 396 0.76 -24.31 6.25
N ARG A 397 0.08 -24.80 7.31
CA ARG A 397 0.40 -26.09 7.95
C ARG A 397 0.07 -27.30 7.11
N LEU A 398 -0.68 -27.15 6.02
CA LEU A 398 -0.81 -28.20 5.02
C LEU A 398 0.53 -28.50 4.32
N ARG A 399 1.52 -27.58 4.40
CA ARG A 399 2.90 -27.81 3.95
C ARG A 399 2.99 -28.27 2.49
N ARG A 400 2.26 -27.57 1.62
CA ARG A 400 2.30 -27.77 0.15
C ARG A 400 2.86 -26.55 -0.60
N THR A 401 3.03 -25.44 0.11
CA THR A 401 3.62 -24.20 -0.41
C THR A 401 4.49 -23.63 0.71
N PRO A 402 5.74 -23.20 0.42
CA PRO A 402 6.57 -22.51 1.38
C PRO A 402 5.86 -21.32 2.02
N TYR A 403 6.21 -21.00 3.27
CA TYR A 403 5.57 -19.90 4.00
C TYR A 403 6.54 -19.13 4.90
N VAL A 404 6.17 -17.91 5.26
CA VAL A 404 6.85 -17.14 6.32
C VAL A 404 6.04 -17.18 7.61
N VAL A 405 6.70 -17.01 8.76
CA VAL A 405 6.05 -16.88 10.06
C VAL A 405 6.20 -15.44 10.56
N THR A 406 5.12 -14.87 11.09
CA THR A 406 5.15 -13.56 11.76
C THR A 406 5.09 -13.74 13.26
N VAL A 407 5.94 -13.02 14.00
CA VAL A 407 5.93 -12.98 15.46
C VAL A 407 6.00 -11.53 15.94
N GLY A 408 5.35 -11.20 17.06
CA GLY A 408 5.50 -9.90 17.71
C GLY A 408 6.59 -9.91 18.78
N SER A 409 7.33 -8.82 18.93
CA SER A 409 8.27 -8.63 20.05
C SER A 409 7.56 -8.18 21.34
N GLY A 410 8.32 -7.94 22.41
CA GLY A 410 7.82 -7.27 23.60
C GLY A 410 7.41 -5.82 23.32
N ARG A 411 6.42 -5.33 24.08
CA ARG A 411 5.66 -4.12 23.72
C ARG A 411 5.82 -2.93 24.67
N LYS A 412 6.60 -3.03 25.74
CA LYS A 412 6.86 -1.85 26.59
C LYS A 412 7.66 -0.85 25.76
N SER A 413 7.15 0.37 25.66
CA SER A 413 7.64 1.36 24.70
C SER A 413 8.60 2.36 25.32
N ILE A 414 9.47 2.92 24.47
CA ILE A 414 10.15 4.20 24.75
C ILE A 414 9.07 5.28 24.72
N GLU A 415 8.73 5.87 25.87
CA GLU A 415 7.50 6.68 26.00
C GLU A 415 7.55 8.00 25.24
N GLY A 416 8.73 8.60 25.13
CA GLY A 416 8.96 9.80 24.33
C GLY A 416 8.97 9.55 22.83
N SER A 417 8.87 8.29 22.37
CA SER A 417 8.83 7.99 20.94
C SER A 417 7.42 8.17 20.38
N THR A 418 7.34 8.44 19.08
CA THR A 418 6.10 8.61 18.33
C THR A 418 6.16 7.81 17.05
N GLY A 419 5.00 7.49 16.46
CA GLY A 419 4.94 6.68 15.27
C GLY A 419 3.52 6.50 14.77
N TYR A 420 3.39 6.08 13.51
CA TYR A 420 2.10 5.85 12.89
C TYR A 420 1.34 4.71 13.61
N TRP A 421 1.92 3.50 13.67
CA TRP A 421 1.28 2.35 14.34
C TRP A 421 1.40 2.34 15.87
N GLY A 422 2.14 3.28 16.44
CA GLY A 422 2.42 3.36 17.87
C GLY A 422 3.89 3.68 18.16
N LYS A 423 4.21 3.65 19.45
CA LYS A 423 5.53 3.95 19.98
C LYS A 423 6.51 2.79 19.75
N PHE A 424 7.80 3.11 19.71
CA PHE A 424 8.87 2.13 19.51
C PHE A 424 9.08 1.27 20.78
N PRO A 425 9.23 -0.06 20.68
CA PRO A 425 9.49 -0.91 21.85
C PRO A 425 10.89 -0.66 22.44
N ASP A 426 11.00 -0.58 23.76
CA ASP A 426 12.27 -0.44 24.47
C ASP A 426 13.03 -1.79 24.47
N PRO A 427 14.14 -1.93 23.71
CA PRO A 427 14.85 -3.20 23.62
C PRO A 427 15.74 -3.51 24.84
N PHE A 428 15.93 -2.53 25.74
CA PHE A 428 16.68 -2.70 26.99
C PHE A 428 15.79 -3.16 28.15
N ASP A 429 14.47 -3.06 28.00
CA ASP A 429 13.55 -3.56 29.00
C ASP A 429 13.65 -5.10 29.10
N PRO A 430 13.81 -5.68 30.31
CA PRO A 430 13.90 -7.13 30.48
C PRO A 430 12.70 -7.90 29.90
N ASP A 431 11.50 -7.32 29.98
CA ASP A 431 10.28 -7.92 29.43
C ASP A 431 10.30 -7.96 27.91
N PHE A 432 11.05 -7.06 27.24
CA PHE A 432 11.24 -7.11 25.80
C PHE A 432 11.89 -8.43 25.38
N THR A 433 13.02 -8.77 26.02
CA THR A 433 13.75 -10.02 25.72
C THR A 433 12.93 -11.25 26.08
N ALA A 434 12.38 -11.29 27.30
CA ALA A 434 11.62 -12.44 27.78
C ALA A 434 10.35 -12.68 26.94
N THR A 435 9.64 -11.62 26.57
CA THR A 435 8.43 -11.71 25.74
C THR A 435 8.74 -12.11 24.31
N THR A 436 9.79 -11.55 23.72
CA THR A 436 10.20 -11.89 22.34
C THR A 436 10.57 -13.37 22.23
N ARG A 437 11.41 -13.88 23.15
CA ARG A 437 11.76 -15.32 23.20
C ARG A 437 10.54 -16.21 23.40
N ARG A 438 9.64 -15.85 24.31
CA ARG A 438 8.40 -16.59 24.57
C ARG A 438 7.50 -16.64 23.33
N ASN A 439 7.33 -15.51 22.64
CA ASN A 439 6.48 -15.42 21.46
C ASN A 439 7.06 -16.25 20.29
N VAL A 440 8.37 -16.21 20.07
CA VAL A 440 9.03 -17.05 19.05
C VAL A 440 8.92 -18.53 19.41
N SER A 441 9.14 -18.89 20.68
CA SER A 441 9.04 -20.28 21.16
C SER A 441 7.66 -20.89 20.95
N ARG A 442 6.58 -20.10 21.08
CA ARG A 442 5.20 -20.54 20.80
C ARG A 442 4.95 -20.92 19.33
N SER A 443 5.79 -20.43 18.43
CA SER A 443 5.73 -20.72 16.99
C SER A 443 6.80 -21.72 16.54
N LYS A 444 7.52 -22.37 17.48
CA LYS A 444 8.64 -23.28 17.19
C LYS A 444 8.31 -24.35 16.13
N ASP A 445 7.16 -24.99 16.24
CA ASP A 445 6.78 -26.08 15.35
C ASP A 445 6.48 -25.61 13.93
N ASP A 446 6.03 -24.36 13.77
CA ASP A 446 5.83 -23.74 12.47
C ASP A 446 7.18 -23.30 11.89
N ILE A 447 8.04 -22.71 12.72
CA ILE A 447 9.36 -22.20 12.32
C ILE A 447 10.31 -23.32 11.88
N SER A 448 10.34 -24.45 12.60
CA SER A 448 11.41 -25.46 12.46
C SER A 448 11.32 -26.32 11.21
N THR A 449 10.22 -26.25 10.45
CA THR A 449 9.97 -27.09 9.27
C THR A 449 10.82 -26.67 8.06
N PRO A 450 11.09 -27.56 7.08
CA PRO A 450 11.73 -27.15 5.82
C PRO A 450 10.85 -26.23 4.96
N TRP A 451 9.52 -26.27 5.15
CA TRP A 451 8.54 -25.43 4.44
C TRP A 451 8.54 -23.98 4.90
N CYS A 452 8.93 -23.70 6.14
CA CYS A 452 9.08 -22.31 6.60
C CYS A 452 10.32 -21.69 5.94
N LEU A 453 10.12 -20.65 5.13
CA LEU A 453 11.18 -19.87 4.53
C LEU A 453 11.95 -19.08 5.60
N GLY A 454 11.24 -18.37 6.46
CA GLY A 454 11.85 -17.53 7.47
C GLY A 454 10.82 -16.86 8.39
N VAL A 455 11.34 -16.04 9.31
CA VAL A 455 10.56 -15.36 10.36
C VAL A 455 10.70 -13.85 10.25
N PHE A 456 9.58 -13.15 10.13
CA PHE A 456 9.49 -11.71 10.40
C PHE A 456 9.16 -11.49 11.87
N ILE A 457 9.85 -10.54 12.51
CA ILE A 457 9.49 -10.06 13.85
C ILE A 457 9.05 -8.60 13.75
N ASP A 458 7.82 -8.34 14.17
CA ASP A 458 7.11 -7.06 14.01
C ASP A 458 6.91 -6.61 12.55
N ASN A 459 6.39 -5.39 12.41
CA ASN A 459 6.06 -4.74 11.14
C ASN A 459 6.09 -3.22 11.31
N GLU A 460 6.75 -2.51 10.40
CA GLU A 460 6.66 -1.04 10.25
C GLU A 460 6.84 -0.23 11.56
N LEU A 461 7.83 -0.62 12.37
CA LEU A 461 8.17 0.10 13.59
C LEU A 461 8.62 1.55 13.29
N ALA A 462 8.40 2.44 14.25
CA ALA A 462 8.71 3.85 14.14
C ALA A 462 10.20 4.17 14.38
N TRP A 463 11.04 3.88 13.39
CA TRP A 463 12.49 4.05 13.50
C TRP A 463 12.98 5.51 13.51
N GLY A 464 12.10 6.48 13.23
CA GLY A 464 12.45 7.89 13.13
C GLY A 464 13.17 8.26 11.82
N ASN A 465 13.36 9.56 11.60
CA ASN A 465 13.75 10.12 10.29
C ASN A 465 15.21 10.60 10.19
N ASN A 466 15.94 10.78 11.31
CA ASN A 466 17.23 11.48 11.31
C ASN A 466 18.36 10.74 12.07
N GLY A 467 18.17 9.47 12.43
CA GLY A 467 19.22 8.64 13.06
C GLY A 467 19.59 9.03 14.50
N THR A 468 18.87 9.98 15.10
CA THR A 468 18.95 10.39 16.52
C THR A 468 17.60 10.23 17.21
N SER A 469 16.49 10.14 16.46
CA SER A 469 15.12 10.27 16.97
C SER A 469 14.80 9.36 18.16
N LEU A 470 15.25 8.10 18.15
CA LEU A 470 15.00 7.17 19.25
C LEU A 470 15.82 7.48 20.52
N ALA A 471 17.02 8.05 20.37
CA ALA A 471 17.83 8.49 21.50
C ALA A 471 17.25 9.78 22.13
N VAL A 472 16.80 10.72 21.28
CA VAL A 472 16.05 11.91 21.72
C VAL A 472 14.79 11.51 22.47
N ALA A 473 14.00 10.60 21.89
CA ALA A 473 12.80 10.04 22.53
C ALA A 473 13.12 9.36 23.87
N THR A 474 14.25 8.66 23.97
CA THR A 474 14.71 8.04 25.21
C THR A 474 14.95 9.09 26.30
N LEU A 475 15.64 10.19 25.98
CA LEU A 475 15.87 11.28 26.96
C LEU A 475 14.57 11.99 27.35
N ALA A 476 13.61 12.11 26.43
CA ALA A 476 12.28 12.62 26.70
C ALA A 476 11.40 11.68 27.55
N SER A 477 11.85 10.47 27.85
CA SER A 477 11.05 9.46 28.56
C SER A 477 11.18 9.56 30.10
N PRO A 478 10.25 8.97 30.87
CA PRO A 478 10.36 8.86 32.32
C PRO A 478 11.65 8.17 32.82
N ARG A 479 12.10 8.53 34.04
CA ARG A 479 13.36 8.05 34.63
C ARG A 479 13.44 6.53 34.85
N ASP A 480 12.29 5.88 34.95
CA ASP A 480 12.16 4.45 35.23
C ASP A 480 12.24 3.59 33.96
N GLN A 481 12.43 4.19 32.79
CA GLN A 481 12.63 3.44 31.54
C GLN A 481 14.04 2.87 31.42
N ALA A 482 14.11 1.61 31.01
CA ALA A 482 15.37 0.88 30.87
C ALA A 482 16.29 1.57 29.85
N ALA A 483 15.78 1.97 28.68
CA ALA A 483 16.58 2.70 27.70
C ALA A 483 17.19 3.98 28.29
N LYS A 484 16.43 4.73 29.10
CA LYS A 484 16.91 5.99 29.69
C LYS A 484 18.00 5.77 30.75
N GLN A 485 17.83 4.74 31.57
CA GLN A 485 18.84 4.34 32.55
C GLN A 485 20.13 3.90 31.86
N VAL A 486 20.04 3.05 30.82
CA VAL A 486 21.20 2.62 30.04
C VAL A 486 21.89 3.81 29.37
N PHE A 487 21.14 4.75 28.80
CA PHE A 487 21.74 5.93 28.17
C PHE A 487 22.48 6.80 29.20
N ALA A 488 21.87 7.06 30.36
CA ALA A 488 22.51 7.82 31.42
C ALA A 488 23.79 7.13 31.94
N GLU A 489 23.80 5.80 32.05
CA GLU A 489 24.99 5.03 32.43
C GLU A 489 26.10 5.12 31.39
N ASP A 490 25.76 5.11 30.10
CA ASP A 490 26.73 5.27 29.01
C ASP A 490 27.39 6.65 29.05
N LEU A 491 26.57 7.69 29.25
CA LEU A 491 27.03 9.07 29.38
C LEU A 491 27.90 9.24 30.62
N LYS A 492 27.50 8.65 31.75
CA LYS A 492 28.30 8.64 32.98
C LYS A 492 29.65 7.96 32.80
N ARG A 493 29.69 6.86 32.04
CA ARG A 493 30.93 6.15 31.72
C ARG A 493 31.85 6.95 30.80
N LYS A 494 31.28 7.66 29.82
CA LYS A 494 32.01 8.49 28.86
C LYS A 494 32.58 9.76 29.49
N TYR A 495 31.77 10.50 30.25
CA TYR A 495 32.13 11.82 30.76
C TYR A 495 32.69 11.79 32.19
N GLY A 496 32.33 10.79 33.00
CA GLY A 496 32.70 10.69 34.41
C GLY A 496 31.89 11.62 35.32
N THR A 497 31.81 12.91 34.99
CA THR A 497 31.05 13.93 35.74
C THR A 497 30.00 14.61 34.87
N VAL A 498 28.91 15.10 35.47
CA VAL A 498 27.79 15.71 34.72
C VAL A 498 28.17 17.06 34.15
N GLU A 499 29.12 17.77 34.78
CA GLU A 499 29.63 19.07 34.32
C GLU A 499 30.31 18.93 32.96
N LYS A 500 31.10 17.87 32.75
CA LYS A 500 31.72 17.59 31.45
C LYS A 500 30.70 17.30 30.36
N LEU A 501 29.57 16.66 30.70
CA LEU A 501 28.46 16.49 29.78
C LEU A 501 27.78 17.83 29.48
N ASN A 502 27.51 18.62 30.51
CA ASN A 502 26.91 19.95 30.41
C ASN A 502 27.71 20.86 29.47
N ASP A 503 29.04 20.85 29.58
CA ASP A 503 29.96 21.60 28.71
C ASP A 503 29.78 21.23 27.23
N VAL A 504 29.66 19.94 26.91
CA VAL A 504 29.46 19.49 25.53
C VAL A 504 28.05 19.80 25.05
N TRP A 505 27.04 19.38 25.81
CA TRP A 505 25.63 19.45 25.40
C TRP A 505 25.03 20.86 25.49
N GLY A 506 25.64 21.76 26.26
CA GLY A 506 25.07 23.07 26.57
C GLY A 506 23.86 22.97 27.48
N THR A 507 23.95 22.09 28.48
CA THR A 507 22.90 21.84 29.45
C THR A 507 23.39 22.22 30.85
N GLU A 508 22.49 22.24 31.83
CA GLU A 508 22.78 22.68 33.21
C GLU A 508 22.28 21.66 34.23
N HIS A 509 22.46 20.36 33.95
CA HIS A 509 22.04 19.31 34.89
C HIS A 509 22.88 19.35 36.16
N ALA A 510 22.24 19.50 37.33
CA ALA A 510 22.91 19.58 38.63
C ALA A 510 23.54 18.26 39.09
N SER A 511 23.11 17.12 38.54
CA SER A 511 23.59 15.78 38.84
C SER A 511 23.17 14.80 37.74
N TRP A 512 23.72 13.58 37.77
CA TRP A 512 23.23 12.48 36.93
C TRP A 512 21.75 12.14 37.20
N ASP A 513 21.29 12.29 38.44
CA ASP A 513 19.87 12.14 38.78
C ASP A 513 19.02 13.25 38.14
N ALA A 514 19.51 14.49 38.10
CA ALA A 514 18.82 15.58 37.43
C ALA A 514 18.68 15.35 35.90
N LEU A 515 19.68 14.70 35.27
CA LEU A 515 19.57 14.25 33.88
C LEU A 515 18.49 13.16 33.72
N LEU A 516 18.45 12.17 34.63
CA LEU A 516 17.44 11.11 34.62
C LEU A 516 16.01 11.66 34.83
N ASP A 517 15.85 12.67 35.69
CA ASP A 517 14.57 13.30 35.97
C ASP A 517 14.10 14.23 34.83
N SER A 518 15.03 14.85 34.10
CA SER A 518 14.71 15.74 32.98
C SER A 518 14.04 14.98 31.83
N GLN A 519 12.86 15.40 31.39
CA GLN A 519 12.23 14.93 30.15
C GLN A 519 12.41 15.92 28.99
N THR A 520 13.24 16.95 29.17
CA THR A 520 13.58 17.90 28.10
C THR A 520 14.82 17.38 27.37
N PRO A 521 14.72 17.05 26.07
CA PRO A 521 15.89 16.66 25.30
C PRO A 521 16.91 17.78 25.16
N PRO A 522 18.21 17.46 25.03
CA PRO A 522 19.25 18.45 24.80
C PRO A 522 19.14 19.06 23.39
N ASN A 523 19.95 20.09 23.13
CA ASN A 523 20.17 20.54 21.77
C ASN A 523 20.78 19.39 20.94
N GLU A 524 20.03 18.93 19.93
CA GLU A 524 20.41 17.77 19.12
C GLU A 524 21.75 17.97 18.39
N GLU A 525 22.10 19.21 18.02
CA GLU A 525 23.33 19.46 17.30
C GLU A 525 24.56 19.27 18.17
N ARG A 526 24.51 19.79 19.40
CA ARG A 526 25.57 19.67 20.40
C ARG A 526 25.70 18.23 20.89
N ALA A 527 24.58 17.53 21.11
CA ALA A 527 24.55 16.16 21.61
C ALA A 527 24.65 15.08 20.51
N ARG A 528 24.85 15.46 19.25
CA ARG A 528 24.69 14.57 18.09
C ARG A 528 25.52 13.29 18.17
N GLU A 529 26.77 13.37 18.61
CA GLU A 529 27.65 12.21 18.71
C GLU A 529 27.06 11.14 19.66
N ASP A 530 26.60 11.56 20.84
CA ASP A 530 26.03 10.64 21.84
C ASP A 530 24.66 10.13 21.41
N LEU A 531 23.82 11.01 20.86
CA LEU A 531 22.49 10.62 20.37
C LEU A 531 22.59 9.58 19.25
N THR A 532 23.53 9.77 18.31
CA THR A 532 23.72 8.81 17.22
C THR A 532 24.34 7.50 17.71
N ALA A 533 25.27 7.54 18.66
CA ALA A 533 25.84 6.35 19.28
C ALA A 533 24.76 5.54 20.02
N PHE A 534 23.93 6.21 20.82
CA PHE A 534 22.87 5.53 21.57
C PHE A 534 21.74 5.02 20.66
N TYR A 535 21.38 5.78 19.62
CA TYR A 535 20.46 5.28 18.58
C TYR A 535 20.96 3.97 17.99
N THR A 536 22.24 3.91 17.63
CA THR A 536 22.86 2.72 17.04
C THR A 536 22.72 1.53 17.99
N ARG A 537 22.96 1.74 19.30
CA ARG A 537 22.76 0.71 20.33
C ARG A 537 21.31 0.24 20.48
N ILE A 538 20.33 1.15 20.41
CA ILE A 538 18.91 0.77 20.41
C ILE A 538 18.63 -0.18 19.24
N ALA A 539 19.06 0.20 18.03
CA ALA A 539 18.82 -0.61 16.84
C ALA A 539 19.53 -1.96 16.89
N GLU A 540 20.81 -1.99 17.27
CA GLU A 540 21.58 -3.23 17.42
C GLU A 540 20.97 -4.14 18.48
N LYS A 541 20.52 -3.61 19.62
CA LYS A 541 19.93 -4.41 20.68
C LYS A 541 18.61 -5.04 20.26
N TYR A 542 17.76 -4.29 19.56
CA TYR A 542 16.52 -4.81 18.98
C TYR A 542 16.81 -6.02 18.07
N PHE A 543 17.71 -5.87 17.10
CA PHE A 543 18.01 -6.94 16.14
C PHE A 543 18.77 -8.12 16.77
N GLU A 544 19.63 -7.87 17.76
CA GLU A 544 20.30 -8.92 18.54
C GLU A 544 19.28 -9.82 19.24
N VAL A 545 18.34 -9.24 19.99
CA VAL A 545 17.34 -9.99 20.75
C VAL A 545 16.40 -10.76 19.82
N CYS A 546 15.92 -10.10 18.76
CA CYS A 546 15.01 -10.71 17.78
C CYS A 546 15.69 -11.86 17.02
N CYS A 547 16.90 -11.65 16.49
CA CYS A 547 17.66 -12.69 15.81
C CYS A 547 17.97 -13.85 16.76
N GLY A 548 18.47 -13.55 17.96
CA GLY A 548 18.78 -14.54 18.99
C GLY A 548 17.58 -15.43 19.32
N ALA A 549 16.38 -14.85 19.48
CA ALA A 549 15.16 -15.60 19.75
C ALA A 549 14.81 -16.59 18.61
N VAL A 550 14.98 -16.20 17.35
CA VAL A 550 14.77 -17.09 16.19
C VAL A 550 15.81 -18.20 16.16
N LYS A 551 17.09 -17.86 16.31
CA LYS A 551 18.21 -18.81 16.20
C LYS A 551 18.26 -19.80 17.36
N GLU A 552 17.78 -19.43 18.55
CA GLU A 552 17.63 -20.34 19.70
C GLU A 552 16.63 -21.47 19.40
N VAL A 553 15.55 -21.15 18.69
CA VAL A 553 14.49 -22.11 18.35
C VAL A 553 14.83 -22.92 17.09
N ALA A 554 15.37 -22.26 16.06
CA ALA A 554 15.72 -22.86 14.78
C ALA A 554 17.00 -22.22 14.20
N PRO A 555 18.20 -22.74 14.54
CA PRO A 555 19.49 -22.10 14.21
C PRO A 555 19.73 -21.85 12.71
N LYS A 556 19.18 -22.70 11.85
CA LYS A 556 19.32 -22.61 10.38
C LYS A 556 18.21 -21.80 9.70
N LYS A 557 17.23 -21.25 10.45
CA LYS A 557 16.10 -20.54 9.85
C LYS A 557 16.48 -19.09 9.52
N LEU A 558 15.97 -18.59 8.39
CA LEU A 558 16.15 -17.19 8.00
C LEU A 558 15.39 -16.26 8.95
N TYR A 559 16.09 -15.29 9.51
CA TYR A 559 15.50 -14.12 10.15
C TYR A 559 15.38 -13.00 9.12
N LEU A 560 14.14 -12.56 8.89
CA LEU A 560 13.77 -11.66 7.80
C LEU A 560 13.63 -10.19 8.24
N GLY A 561 13.98 -9.87 9.49
CA GLY A 561 13.88 -8.52 10.04
C GLY A 561 12.45 -8.12 10.42
N CYS A 562 12.15 -6.82 10.28
CA CYS A 562 10.96 -6.17 10.83
C CYS A 562 10.15 -5.32 9.83
N ARG A 563 10.32 -5.54 8.53
CA ARG A 563 9.53 -4.92 7.44
C ARG A 563 9.50 -3.40 7.52
N PHE A 564 10.61 -2.77 7.15
CA PHE A 564 10.75 -1.32 7.16
C PHE A 564 9.84 -0.64 6.12
N ALA A 565 8.92 0.23 6.56
CA ALA A 565 8.23 1.18 5.68
C ALA A 565 8.94 2.54 5.64
N TRP A 566 9.26 3.07 6.82
CA TRP A 566 10.05 4.29 7.01
C TRP A 566 11.23 3.98 7.91
N VAL A 567 12.43 4.24 7.43
CA VAL A 567 13.67 3.85 8.10
C VAL A 567 14.79 4.80 7.74
N ASN A 568 15.73 4.99 8.67
CA ASN A 568 17.00 5.66 8.40
C ASN A 568 18.15 4.65 8.25
N GLU A 569 19.25 5.12 7.68
CA GLU A 569 20.42 4.30 7.37
C GLU A 569 20.97 3.50 8.57
N ARG A 570 20.97 4.09 9.79
CA ARG A 570 21.54 3.42 10.97
C ARG A 570 20.77 2.15 11.33
N ALA A 571 19.44 2.21 11.27
CA ALA A 571 18.60 1.03 11.52
C ALA A 571 18.78 -0.03 10.42
N VAL A 572 18.97 0.36 9.16
CA VAL A 572 19.26 -0.59 8.06
C VAL A 572 20.61 -1.27 8.26
N ARG A 573 21.66 -0.54 8.68
CA ARG A 573 22.98 -1.11 8.98
C ARG A 573 22.91 -2.08 10.17
N ALA A 574 22.17 -1.74 11.23
CA ALA A 574 21.94 -2.64 12.36
C ALA A 574 21.21 -3.93 11.93
N ALA A 575 20.22 -3.81 11.03
CA ALA A 575 19.53 -4.97 10.46
C ALA A 575 20.48 -5.83 9.63
N ALA A 576 21.32 -5.22 8.76
CA ALA A 576 22.27 -5.94 7.91
C ALA A 576 23.26 -6.81 8.71
N ASN A 577 23.60 -6.41 9.94
CA ASN A 577 24.50 -7.18 10.80
C ASN A 577 23.86 -8.44 11.41
N ARG A 578 22.53 -8.58 11.39
CA ARG A 578 21.80 -9.61 12.15
C ARG A 578 20.77 -10.38 11.33
N CYS A 579 20.14 -9.76 10.34
CA CYS A 579 19.16 -10.38 9.48
C CYS A 579 19.84 -11.22 8.41
N ASP A 580 19.29 -12.40 8.11
CA ASP A 580 19.72 -13.17 6.96
C ASP A 580 19.16 -12.58 5.65
N VAL A 581 17.99 -11.93 5.72
CA VAL A 581 17.35 -11.14 4.65
C VAL A 581 16.70 -9.91 5.28
N ILE A 582 16.86 -8.72 4.70
CA ILE A 582 16.25 -7.50 5.23
C ILE A 582 14.87 -7.25 4.59
N GLY A 583 13.81 -7.26 5.39
CA GLY A 583 12.45 -6.97 4.94
C GLY A 583 12.14 -5.47 4.82
N PHE A 584 11.51 -5.08 3.71
CA PHE A 584 11.02 -3.72 3.45
C PHE A 584 9.58 -3.74 2.91
N ASN A 585 8.74 -2.81 3.37
CA ASN A 585 7.45 -2.53 2.74
C ASN A 585 7.63 -1.35 1.81
N LYS A 586 7.34 -1.53 0.52
CA LYS A 586 7.60 -0.53 -0.53
C LYS A 586 6.41 -0.39 -1.45
N TYR A 587 5.46 0.42 -0.98
CA TYR A 587 4.35 0.91 -1.79
C TYR A 587 4.86 1.98 -2.77
N SER A 588 5.29 1.58 -3.95
CA SER A 588 5.74 2.42 -5.08
C SER A 588 5.28 1.77 -6.39
N TYR A 589 5.37 2.48 -7.52
CA TYR A 589 5.10 1.86 -8.84
C TYR A 589 6.26 1.00 -9.35
N SER A 590 7.46 1.21 -8.81
CA SER A 590 8.65 0.44 -9.16
C SER A 590 9.59 0.32 -7.96
N VAL A 591 10.41 -0.73 -7.98
CA VAL A 591 11.57 -0.96 -7.10
C VAL A 591 12.79 -1.36 -7.90
N ALA A 592 12.81 -1.07 -9.21
CA ALA A 592 13.96 -1.37 -10.07
C ALA A 592 15.24 -0.67 -9.60
N ASP A 593 15.09 0.54 -9.05
CA ASP A 593 16.11 1.40 -8.49
C ASP A 593 16.40 1.15 -6.99
N PHE A 594 15.78 0.13 -6.38
CA PHE A 594 16.01 -0.19 -4.98
C PHE A 594 17.50 -0.41 -4.70
N SER A 595 18.02 0.25 -3.68
CA SER A 595 19.39 0.08 -3.20
C SER A 595 19.43 0.08 -1.68
N LEU A 596 20.45 -0.57 -1.14
CA LEU A 596 20.83 -0.46 0.27
C LEU A 596 21.88 0.65 0.44
N PRO A 597 22.09 1.15 1.67
CA PRO A 597 23.12 2.14 1.93
C PRO A 597 24.50 1.69 1.44
N ASP A 598 25.34 2.65 1.06
CA ASP A 598 26.68 2.37 0.56
C ASP A 598 27.47 1.44 1.51
N GLY A 599 28.10 0.42 0.91
CA GLY A 599 28.84 -0.61 1.63
C GLY A 599 27.97 -1.70 2.27
N VAL A 600 26.64 -1.64 2.17
CA VAL A 600 25.74 -2.71 2.63
C VAL A 600 25.43 -3.67 1.49
N ASP A 601 25.98 -4.88 1.58
CA ASP A 601 25.75 -5.95 0.63
C ASP A 601 24.99 -7.12 1.28
N SER A 602 23.66 -7.00 1.33
CA SER A 602 22.79 -7.98 1.97
C SER A 602 21.56 -8.25 1.11
N PRO A 603 21.02 -9.49 1.11
CA PRO A 603 19.77 -9.76 0.43
C PRO A 603 18.61 -9.03 1.10
N ALA A 604 17.69 -8.53 0.29
CA ALA A 604 16.49 -7.83 0.75
C ALA A 604 15.22 -8.44 0.15
N ILE A 605 14.09 -8.29 0.83
CA ILE A 605 12.80 -8.76 0.36
C ILE A 605 11.75 -7.66 0.49
N ILE A 606 10.95 -7.47 -0.56
CA ILE A 606 9.78 -6.61 -0.46
C ILE A 606 8.68 -7.41 0.23
N GLY A 607 8.38 -7.04 1.47
CA GLY A 607 7.35 -7.65 2.31
C GLY A 607 5.94 -7.19 1.95
N GLU A 608 5.76 -6.00 1.38
CA GLU A 608 4.46 -5.48 0.94
C GLU A 608 4.59 -4.55 -0.25
N PHE A 609 3.70 -4.72 -1.21
CA PHE A 609 3.32 -3.74 -2.24
C PHE A 609 1.91 -4.07 -2.75
N HIS A 610 1.21 -3.07 -3.31
CA HIS A 610 -0.06 -3.28 -4.01
C HIS A 610 -0.40 -2.17 -4.98
N PHE A 611 -1.41 -2.44 -5.80
CA PHE A 611 -2.11 -1.49 -6.65
C PHE A 611 -3.61 -1.78 -6.57
N GLY A 612 -4.43 -0.74 -6.56
CA GLY A 612 -5.89 -0.90 -6.56
C GLY A 612 -6.60 -0.02 -7.56
N ALA A 613 -7.80 -0.44 -7.95
CA ALA A 613 -8.67 0.29 -8.86
C ALA A 613 -10.13 0.27 -8.35
N LEU A 614 -10.95 1.24 -8.78
CA LEU A 614 -12.33 1.42 -8.28
C LEU A 614 -13.41 0.97 -9.26
N ASP A 615 -13.02 0.30 -10.35
CA ASP A 615 -13.93 -0.21 -11.38
C ASP A 615 -14.67 -1.49 -10.96
N ARG A 616 -14.58 -1.90 -9.68
CA ARG A 616 -15.21 -3.09 -9.09
C ARG A 616 -15.94 -2.81 -7.76
N GLY A 617 -16.51 -1.62 -7.62
CA GLY A 617 -17.49 -1.31 -6.55
C GLY A 617 -16.91 -0.92 -5.18
N MET A 618 -15.59 -0.85 -5.05
CA MET A 618 -14.90 -0.40 -3.85
C MET A 618 -14.71 1.13 -3.83
N PHE A 619 -14.38 1.69 -2.65
CA PHE A 619 -14.28 3.14 -2.45
C PHE A 619 -12.86 3.67 -2.24
N HIS A 620 -11.86 2.79 -2.18
CA HIS A 620 -10.47 3.18 -2.03
C HIS A 620 -9.53 2.22 -2.77
N THR A 621 -8.56 2.77 -3.49
CA THR A 621 -7.57 2.00 -4.28
C THR A 621 -6.43 1.45 -3.44
N GLY A 622 -6.37 1.80 -2.17
CA GLY A 622 -5.20 1.57 -1.33
C GLY A 622 -4.15 2.65 -1.54
N LEU A 623 -2.88 2.27 -1.48
CA LEU A 623 -1.76 3.22 -1.40
C LEU A 623 -1.21 3.63 -2.76
N ARG A 624 -1.46 2.82 -3.81
CA ARG A 624 -1.10 3.14 -5.20
C ARG A 624 -2.30 2.86 -6.09
N ALA A 625 -2.77 3.90 -6.76
CA ALA A 625 -3.97 3.85 -7.57
C ALA A 625 -3.65 3.44 -9.01
N THR A 626 -4.55 2.69 -9.62
CA THR A 626 -4.58 2.42 -11.07
C THR A 626 -5.97 2.71 -11.57
N LYS A 627 -6.13 3.02 -12.87
CA LYS A 627 -7.44 3.42 -13.41
C LYS A 627 -8.47 2.29 -13.35
N ASN A 628 -8.05 1.07 -13.61
CA ASN A 628 -8.92 -0.11 -13.75
C ASN A 628 -8.12 -1.40 -13.48
N GLN A 629 -8.80 -2.54 -13.49
CA GLN A 629 -8.18 -3.84 -13.25
C GLN A 629 -7.07 -4.21 -14.26
N ALA A 630 -7.17 -3.77 -15.52
CA ALA A 630 -6.13 -4.04 -16.52
C ALA A 630 -4.84 -3.28 -16.22
N GLU A 631 -4.93 -1.99 -15.88
CA GLU A 631 -3.75 -1.21 -15.44
C GLU A 631 -3.19 -1.73 -14.11
N ARG A 632 -4.04 -2.23 -13.21
CA ARG A 632 -3.63 -2.89 -11.97
C ARG A 632 -2.72 -4.09 -12.25
N ALA A 633 -3.08 -4.89 -13.27
CA ALA A 633 -2.32 -6.05 -13.72
C ALA A 633 -0.98 -5.66 -14.38
N GLU A 634 -0.97 -4.61 -15.20
CA GLU A 634 0.28 -4.10 -15.80
C GLU A 634 1.23 -3.49 -14.77
N ALA A 635 0.70 -2.73 -13.80
CA ALA A 635 1.49 -2.21 -12.69
C ALA A 635 2.13 -3.33 -11.85
N TYR A 636 1.36 -4.40 -11.59
CA TYR A 636 1.90 -5.61 -10.96
C TYR A 636 3.08 -6.21 -11.74
N LYS A 637 2.91 -6.44 -13.05
CA LYS A 637 3.99 -7.01 -13.88
C LYS A 637 5.23 -6.14 -13.90
N SER A 638 5.05 -4.82 -14.08
CA SER A 638 6.14 -3.85 -14.10
C SER A 638 6.93 -3.87 -12.79
N TYR A 639 6.23 -3.82 -11.65
CA TYR A 639 6.85 -3.85 -10.33
C TYR A 639 7.66 -5.13 -10.11
N VAL A 640 7.07 -6.30 -10.36
CA VAL A 640 7.74 -7.58 -10.11
C VAL A 640 8.90 -7.80 -11.09
N ARG A 641 8.79 -7.40 -12.37
CA ARG A 641 9.92 -7.44 -13.31
C ARG A 641 11.05 -6.51 -12.88
N GLY A 642 10.74 -5.32 -12.37
CA GLY A 642 11.73 -4.42 -11.78
C GLY A 642 12.48 -5.08 -10.62
N ALA A 643 11.74 -5.72 -9.72
CA ALA A 643 12.32 -6.45 -8.60
C ALA A 643 13.20 -7.64 -9.05
N LEU A 644 12.74 -8.43 -10.03
CA LEU A 644 13.50 -9.54 -10.60
C LEU A 644 14.82 -9.08 -11.24
N LYS A 645 14.91 -7.84 -11.74
CA LYS A 645 16.17 -7.31 -12.30
C LYS A 645 17.13 -6.78 -11.22
N ASN A 646 16.61 -6.35 -10.07
CA ASN A 646 17.39 -5.74 -8.99
C ASN A 646 18.33 -6.72 -8.26
N SER A 647 19.61 -6.41 -8.11
CA SER A 647 20.61 -7.35 -7.58
C SER A 647 20.49 -7.70 -6.10
N TRP A 648 19.85 -6.84 -5.29
CA TRP A 648 19.66 -7.08 -3.84
C TRP A 648 18.40 -7.88 -3.52
N LEU A 649 17.35 -7.73 -4.33
CA LEU A 649 16.06 -8.32 -4.02
C LEU A 649 16.05 -9.83 -4.25
N VAL A 650 15.39 -10.58 -3.36
CA VAL A 650 15.20 -12.04 -3.44
C VAL A 650 13.74 -12.48 -3.47
N GLY A 651 12.81 -11.52 -3.43
CA GLY A 651 11.37 -11.78 -3.43
C GLY A 651 10.52 -10.53 -3.33
N THR A 652 9.24 -10.71 -3.64
CA THR A 652 8.17 -9.71 -3.50
C THR A 652 6.91 -10.37 -2.98
N HIS A 653 6.30 -9.76 -1.96
CA HIS A 653 5.05 -10.20 -1.34
C HIS A 653 3.96 -9.15 -1.58
N TRP A 654 2.89 -9.54 -2.29
CA TRP A 654 1.72 -8.69 -2.54
C TRP A 654 0.86 -8.57 -1.29
N PHE A 655 0.43 -7.35 -0.95
CA PHE A 655 -0.56 -7.11 0.11
C PHE A 655 -1.92 -6.78 -0.53
N GLN A 656 -2.91 -7.67 -0.60
CA GLN A 656 -3.03 -8.97 0.08
C GLN A 656 -3.94 -9.94 -0.69
N PHE A 657 -4.22 -11.14 -0.14
CA PHE A 657 -4.94 -12.23 -0.81
C PHE A 657 -6.35 -11.87 -1.29
N GLY A 658 -7.13 -11.17 -0.47
CA GLY A 658 -8.50 -10.75 -0.78
C GLY A 658 -8.75 -9.29 -0.43
N ASP A 659 -9.77 -8.70 -1.05
CA ASP A 659 -10.14 -7.32 -0.78
C ASP A 659 -10.47 -7.12 0.70
N GLN A 660 -10.20 -5.91 1.18
CA GLN A 660 -10.69 -5.48 2.47
C GLN A 660 -12.20 -5.22 2.39
N ALA A 661 -12.87 -5.11 3.54
CA ALA A 661 -14.30 -4.81 3.54
C ALA A 661 -14.55 -3.42 2.94
N THR A 662 -15.58 -3.27 2.11
CA THR A 662 -15.98 -1.96 1.54
C THR A 662 -16.21 -0.91 2.63
N THR A 663 -16.70 -1.33 3.80
CA THR A 663 -16.96 -0.50 4.97
C THR A 663 -15.77 -0.35 5.92
N GLY A 664 -14.60 -0.86 5.58
CA GLY A 664 -13.38 -0.63 6.32
C GLY A 664 -13.17 -1.50 7.54
N ARG A 665 -11.89 -1.74 7.84
CA ARG A 665 -11.41 -2.39 9.06
C ARG A 665 -11.52 -1.47 10.29
N GLY A 666 -11.03 -1.91 11.44
CA GLY A 666 -11.00 -1.11 12.68
C GLY A 666 -10.29 0.24 12.56
N ASP A 667 -9.26 0.31 11.71
CA ASP A 667 -8.49 1.52 11.34
C ASP A 667 -9.04 2.25 10.10
N GLY A 668 -10.19 1.80 9.60
CA GLY A 668 -10.90 2.36 8.46
C GLY A 668 -10.40 1.91 7.09
N GLU A 669 -9.34 1.12 6.97
CA GLU A 669 -8.86 0.68 5.65
C GLU A 669 -9.90 -0.16 4.90
N ASN A 670 -10.28 0.28 3.70
CA ASN A 670 -11.31 -0.32 2.84
C ASN A 670 -10.84 -0.45 1.37
N TYR A 671 -9.68 -1.05 1.18
CA TYR A 671 -8.93 -1.04 -0.07
C TYR A 671 -9.32 -2.16 -1.04
N GLN A 672 -9.38 -1.83 -2.34
CA GLN A 672 -9.46 -2.77 -3.46
C GLN A 672 -8.05 -3.23 -3.84
N ILE A 673 -7.53 -4.24 -3.16
CA ILE A 673 -6.13 -4.69 -3.26
C ILE A 673 -6.00 -6.23 -3.23
N GLY A 674 -7.11 -6.95 -3.30
CA GLY A 674 -7.18 -8.41 -3.25
C GLY A 674 -6.96 -9.05 -4.60
N PHE A 675 -6.32 -10.22 -4.64
CA PHE A 675 -6.45 -11.14 -5.78
C PHE A 675 -7.87 -11.70 -5.90
N LEU A 676 -8.58 -11.75 -4.77
CA LEU A 676 -9.98 -12.15 -4.65
C LEU A 676 -10.86 -10.97 -4.22
N ASP A 677 -12.11 -10.95 -4.68
CA ASP A 677 -13.15 -10.09 -4.13
C ASP A 677 -13.71 -10.62 -2.78
N VAL A 678 -14.63 -9.87 -2.17
CA VAL A 678 -15.29 -10.27 -0.89
C VAL A 678 -16.08 -11.59 -0.99
N CYS A 679 -16.44 -12.02 -2.20
CA CYS A 679 -17.19 -13.23 -2.49
C CYS A 679 -16.31 -14.43 -2.85
N ASP A 680 -15.00 -14.37 -2.55
CA ASP A 680 -14.04 -15.42 -2.92
C ASP A 680 -13.98 -15.66 -4.44
N THR A 681 -14.02 -14.59 -5.23
CA THR A 681 -13.90 -14.66 -6.70
C THR A 681 -12.60 -14.03 -7.18
N PRO A 682 -11.79 -14.74 -7.99
CA PRO A 682 -10.56 -14.18 -8.54
C PRO A 682 -10.79 -13.02 -9.51
N TYR A 683 -9.92 -12.02 -9.45
CA TYR A 683 -9.81 -10.98 -10.49
C TYR A 683 -8.98 -11.52 -11.67
N PRO A 684 -9.61 -11.83 -12.82
CA PRO A 684 -8.91 -12.54 -13.90
C PRO A 684 -7.69 -11.80 -14.44
N GLU A 685 -7.73 -10.45 -14.44
CA GLU A 685 -6.65 -9.61 -14.95
C GLU A 685 -5.36 -9.80 -14.14
N ILE A 686 -5.43 -9.71 -12.80
CA ILE A 686 -4.23 -9.88 -11.97
C ILE A 686 -3.79 -11.34 -11.87
N ILE A 687 -4.73 -12.29 -11.94
CA ILE A 687 -4.38 -13.72 -11.98
C ILE A 687 -3.58 -14.05 -13.24
N ALA A 688 -4.01 -13.55 -14.40
CA ALA A 688 -3.28 -13.74 -15.65
C ALA A 688 -1.87 -13.11 -15.57
N ALA A 689 -1.76 -11.89 -15.05
CA ALA A 689 -0.47 -11.22 -14.86
C ALA A 689 0.46 -11.97 -13.88
N SER A 690 -0.07 -12.46 -12.76
CA SER A 690 0.71 -13.24 -11.78
C SER A 690 1.21 -14.56 -12.38
N ARG A 691 0.36 -15.24 -13.16
CA ARG A 691 0.70 -16.48 -13.85
C ARG A 691 1.78 -16.27 -14.91
N GLU A 692 1.68 -15.19 -15.69
CA GLU A 692 2.70 -14.78 -16.68
C GLU A 692 4.06 -14.58 -15.98
N ILE A 693 4.10 -13.80 -14.90
CA ILE A 693 5.32 -13.56 -14.12
C ILE A 693 5.87 -14.85 -13.54
N GLY A 694 5.04 -15.68 -12.90
CA GLY A 694 5.48 -16.92 -12.29
C GLY A 694 6.05 -17.93 -13.29
N ALA A 695 5.61 -17.88 -14.55
CA ALA A 695 6.15 -18.71 -15.63
C ALA A 695 7.58 -18.29 -16.03
N GLU A 696 7.84 -16.98 -16.13
CA GLU A 696 9.12 -16.43 -16.62
C GLU A 696 10.13 -16.03 -15.52
N MET A 697 9.70 -15.96 -14.24
CA MET A 697 10.47 -15.26 -13.20
C MET A 697 11.93 -15.70 -13.06
N TYR A 698 12.20 -17.00 -13.16
CA TYR A 698 13.57 -17.52 -13.02
C TYR A 698 14.43 -17.15 -14.23
N GLN A 699 13.90 -17.25 -15.44
CA GLN A 699 14.57 -16.83 -16.67
C GLN A 699 14.82 -15.33 -16.65
N THR A 700 13.82 -14.52 -16.32
CA THR A 700 13.96 -13.05 -16.22
C THR A 700 15.03 -12.66 -15.20
N ARG A 701 15.09 -13.35 -14.06
CA ARG A 701 16.07 -13.07 -13.00
C ARG A 701 17.50 -13.37 -13.44
N LEU A 702 17.73 -14.41 -14.24
CA LEU A 702 19.06 -14.77 -14.73
C LEU A 702 19.60 -13.86 -15.83
N VAL A 703 18.75 -13.16 -16.59
CA VAL A 703 19.23 -12.23 -17.63
C VAL A 703 20.12 -11.16 -17.00
N ARG A 704 21.33 -10.99 -17.55
CA ARG A 704 22.34 -10.06 -17.05
C ARG A 704 21.93 -8.61 -17.24
#